data_AF-A0A7R9CH92-F1
#
_entry.id   AF-A0A7R9CH92-F1
#
_cell.length_a   1.000
_cell.length_b   1.000
_cell.length_c   1.000
_cell.angle_alpha   90.00
_cell.angle_beta   90.00
_cell.angle_gamma   90.00
#
_symmetry.space_group_name_H-M   'P 1'
#
loop_
_entity.id
_entity.type
_entity.pdbx_description
1 polymer ?
#
loop_
_entity_poly.entity_id
_entity_poly.type
_entity_poly.pdbx_seq_one_letter_code
_entity_poly.pdbx_strand_id
1 'polypeptide(L)'
;MAIEVVKPGAFKRLYNFINAVKELEEEAREEPEPIKKTPEEIFRKVLIKTIVRWAEESQIETSKLVREMFSLLVRQYDSVGELIRAMEKTYVINSKTKNDVAEMWVGLSQIRALLPVQMSPEEEALVRERLCCFRKLVNNHTFFQHPDLIRILRIHENVMAIMMNTLGRRAQAQSDVQDQAKATVQEGEAPPKEKDTSHEMVVACCRFLCYFCRTSRQNQKAMFDHFSFLLENSDILLSRPSLRGSTPLDVAYSSLMENTELALALREHYLEKIAIYLSRCGLQSNSELVEKGYPDLGWDPVEGERYLDFLRFCVWVNGESVEENANLVIRLLIRRPECLGPALRGEGEGLLRAIIDANKMSERIADRRKVMDEAEGTMVPLGFDHPLPESEEDEDYIDTGAAILNFYCTLVDLLGRCAPDSSVIAQGKNESLRARAILRSLVPLDDLQGVLSLRFTLQHPAAGEERPKSDMPSGLMPGNKQSVVLFLERVYGIETQELFFRLLEEAFLPDLRAATMLDRVWLTCIDPSLPQNDGYESDMALAMNRYIGNSILPLLIKHSMFYNEADNYANLLDATLHTVYRLSKNRMLTKGQREAVSDFLVALTSQMQPSMLLKLLRKLTVDVSKLSEYTTVALRLLMLHYDRCAKYYGSTSGQGPYGASSDEEKRLTMMLFSNIFDSLSRMDYDPELFGKALPCLTAIGCALPPDYSLSKNYDDEWYGSKNIAGPDGPYDPQPINTNSVVLNNDLNSIVQKFSEHYHDAWASRKLENGWVHGDQWSDSQKSHPRLKPYNMLSDYEKERYKEPVRESLKALLSIGWSVEHTEVEIPSNNRNSARRASKPNQDNAASPFNYNPHPVDMTNLTLSREMQNMAERLAENAHDICGQEEEGRASHLW
;
A
#
# COMPACT_ATOMS: atom_id res chain seq x y z
N MET A 1 9.80 -25.05 53.33
CA MET A 1 9.92 -23.90 54.24
C MET A 1 10.43 -22.71 53.44
N ALA A 2 9.54 -21.80 53.08
CA ALA A 2 9.85 -20.41 52.73
C ALA A 2 8.58 -19.61 53.06
N ILE A 3 8.67 -18.77 54.08
CA ILE A 3 7.56 -17.94 54.57
C ILE A 3 7.52 -16.70 53.67
N GLU A 4 6.49 -16.59 52.83
CA GLU A 4 6.19 -15.36 52.10
C GLU A 4 5.76 -14.26 53.07
N VAL A 5 6.54 -13.18 53.12
CA VAL A 5 6.23 -11.96 53.86
C VAL A 5 5.18 -11.18 53.09
N VAL A 6 3.91 -11.30 53.51
CA VAL A 6 2.81 -10.49 53.00
C VAL A 6 3.01 -9.03 53.42
N LYS A 7 3.31 -8.15 52.45
CA LYS A 7 3.35 -6.69 52.68
C LYS A 7 1.96 -6.20 53.13
N PRO A 8 1.84 -5.41 54.21
CA PRO A 8 0.55 -4.89 54.66
C PRO A 8 -0.02 -3.92 53.61
N GLY A 9 -1.22 -4.23 53.11
CA GLY A 9 -1.87 -3.49 52.02
C GLY A 9 -2.13 -2.02 52.36
N ALA A 10 -2.04 -1.16 51.34
CA ALA A 10 -2.23 0.28 51.41
C ALA A 10 -3.52 0.71 52.14
N PHE A 11 -4.58 -0.12 52.07
CA PHE A 11 -5.82 0.07 52.81
C PHE A 11 -5.64 0.10 54.33
N LYS A 12 -4.74 -0.72 54.89
CA LYS A 12 -4.50 -0.74 56.34
C LYS A 12 -3.71 0.50 56.78
N ARG A 13 -2.85 1.05 55.92
CA ARG A 13 -2.18 2.34 56.18
C ARG A 13 -3.13 3.51 56.06
N LEU A 14 -4.03 3.51 55.08
CA LEU A 14 -5.06 4.53 54.95
C LEU A 14 -6.06 4.46 56.11
N TYR A 15 -6.49 3.25 56.49
CA TYR A 15 -7.37 3.05 57.65
C TYR A 15 -6.67 3.41 58.95
N ASN A 16 -5.38 3.12 59.10
CA ASN A 16 -4.59 3.56 60.25
C ASN A 16 -4.29 5.06 60.21
N PHE A 17 -4.22 5.70 59.03
CA PHE A 17 -4.08 7.15 58.93
C PHE A 17 -5.39 7.86 59.24
N ILE A 18 -6.52 7.35 58.73
CA ILE A 18 -7.87 7.81 59.07
C ILE A 18 -8.11 7.60 60.56
N ASN A 19 -7.75 6.43 61.11
CA ASN A 19 -7.85 6.16 62.54
C ASN A 19 -6.83 6.95 63.36
N ALA A 20 -5.63 7.24 62.88
CA ALA A 20 -4.68 8.11 63.58
C ALA A 20 -5.16 9.56 63.59
N VAL A 21 -5.80 10.02 62.51
CA VAL A 21 -6.48 11.33 62.46
C VAL A 21 -7.68 11.35 63.40
N LYS A 22 -8.41 10.24 63.54
CA LYS A 22 -9.53 10.06 64.50
C LYS A 22 -9.08 9.88 65.95
N GLU A 23 -7.97 9.20 66.20
CA GLU A 23 -7.38 8.96 67.53
C GLU A 23 -6.69 10.22 68.04
N LEU A 24 -6.20 11.10 67.16
CA LEU A 24 -5.79 12.47 67.51
C LEU A 24 -6.99 13.37 67.92
N GLU A 25 -8.23 12.97 67.64
CA GLU A 25 -9.46 13.67 68.07
C GLU A 25 -10.04 13.10 69.39
N GLU A 26 -9.61 11.93 69.87
CA GLU A 26 -10.10 11.32 71.11
C GLU A 26 -8.96 11.02 72.11
N GLU A 27 -8.59 12.01 72.91
CA GLU A 27 -8.01 11.75 74.24
C GLU A 27 -9.10 11.75 75.32
N ALA A 28 -8.91 10.87 76.30
CA ALA A 28 -9.85 10.54 77.38
C ALA A 28 -10.13 11.72 78.33
N ARG A 29 -11.36 11.76 78.83
CA ARG A 29 -11.89 12.78 79.76
C ARG A 29 -11.04 12.94 81.03
N GLU A 30 -10.51 14.14 81.22
CA GLU A 30 -10.33 14.81 82.52
C GLU A 30 -10.98 16.22 82.44
N GLU A 31 -11.29 16.82 83.59
CA GLU A 31 -12.22 17.95 83.86
C GLU A 31 -12.28 19.13 82.86
N PRO A 32 -13.43 19.86 82.75
CA PRO A 32 -13.75 20.69 81.59
C PRO A 32 -12.97 22.02 81.60
N GLU A 33 -11.81 22.05 80.97
CA GLU A 33 -11.35 23.29 80.34
C GLU A 33 -12.19 23.56 79.08
N PRO A 34 -12.59 24.81 78.80
CA PRO A 34 -13.43 25.12 77.66
C PRO A 34 -12.71 24.71 76.39
N ILE A 35 -13.31 23.79 75.64
CA ILE A 35 -12.94 23.38 74.28
C ILE A 35 -12.51 24.65 73.54
N LYS A 36 -11.21 24.84 73.32
CA LYS A 36 -10.71 25.89 72.43
C LYS A 36 -11.19 25.50 71.05
N LYS A 37 -12.38 25.99 70.69
CA LYS A 37 -12.88 25.99 69.32
C LYS A 37 -11.74 26.43 68.43
N THR A 38 -11.44 25.66 67.39
CA THR A 38 -10.43 26.07 66.43
C THR A 38 -10.78 27.49 65.93
N PRO A 39 -9.80 28.34 65.64
CA PRO A 39 -10.06 29.70 65.13
C PRO A 39 -11.05 29.71 63.95
N GLU A 40 -11.05 28.64 63.16
CA GLU A 40 -11.94 28.40 62.02
C GLU A 40 -13.41 28.18 62.43
N GLU A 41 -13.68 27.39 63.48
CA GLU A 41 -15.04 27.20 63.99
C GLU A 41 -15.61 28.47 64.61
N ILE A 42 -14.75 29.28 65.25
CA ILE A 42 -15.11 30.59 65.79
C ILE A 42 -15.50 31.51 64.64
N PHE A 43 -14.69 31.57 63.58
CA PHE A 43 -14.95 32.36 62.39
C PHE A 43 -16.27 31.94 61.70
N ARG A 44 -16.50 30.64 61.52
CA ARG A 44 -17.73 30.08 60.94
C ARG A 44 -18.97 30.48 61.74
N LYS A 45 -18.92 30.38 63.08
CA LYS A 45 -20.03 30.76 63.97
C LYS A 45 -20.27 32.27 63.96
N VAL A 46 -19.23 33.08 63.87
CA VAL A 46 -19.36 34.55 63.76
C VAL A 46 -20.00 34.94 62.43
N LEU A 47 -19.58 34.33 61.32
CA LEU A 47 -20.16 34.56 60.00
C LEU A 47 -21.65 34.22 59.95
N ILE A 48 -22.03 33.03 60.42
CA ILE A 48 -23.44 32.59 60.44
C ILE A 48 -24.28 33.58 61.26
N LYS A 49 -23.82 33.94 62.47
CA LYS A 49 -24.53 34.93 63.31
C LYS A 49 -24.65 36.29 62.64
N THR A 50 -23.62 36.74 61.93
CA THR A 50 -23.62 38.05 61.27
C THR A 50 -24.58 38.09 60.09
N ILE A 51 -24.61 37.04 59.26
CA ILE A 51 -25.51 36.95 58.10
C ILE A 51 -26.97 36.85 58.55
N VAL A 52 -27.25 36.03 59.57
CA VAL A 52 -28.59 35.90 60.15
C VAL A 52 -29.04 37.23 60.74
N ARG A 53 -28.15 37.92 61.47
CA ARG A 53 -28.43 39.25 62.01
C ARG A 53 -28.74 40.28 60.92
N TRP A 54 -27.97 40.31 59.83
CA TRP A 54 -28.24 41.22 58.71
C TRP A 54 -29.59 40.96 58.02
N ALA A 55 -30.02 39.71 57.96
CA ALA A 55 -31.34 39.33 57.43
C ALA A 55 -32.49 39.66 58.41
N GLU A 56 -32.22 39.67 59.72
CA GLU A 56 -33.20 40.00 60.77
C GLU A 56 -33.35 41.52 60.99
N GLU A 57 -32.27 42.29 60.85
CA GLU A 57 -32.24 43.73 61.15
C GLU A 57 -32.93 44.59 60.08
N SER A 58 -32.90 44.17 58.81
CA SER A 58 -33.43 44.99 57.71
C SER A 58 -33.89 44.17 56.52
N GLN A 59 -34.93 44.62 55.82
CA GLN A 59 -35.31 44.07 54.53
C GLN A 59 -34.31 44.52 53.46
N ILE A 60 -33.65 43.56 52.80
CA ILE A 60 -32.62 43.81 51.79
C ILE A 60 -33.27 43.78 50.40
N GLU A 61 -33.29 44.91 49.70
CA GLU A 61 -33.89 45.04 48.36
C GLU A 61 -32.99 44.51 47.22
N THR A 62 -31.67 44.56 47.40
CA THR A 62 -30.71 44.18 46.35
C THR A 62 -30.61 42.66 46.20
N SER A 63 -31.25 42.11 45.17
CA SER A 63 -31.24 40.66 44.85
C SER A 63 -29.83 40.05 44.74
N LYS A 64 -28.85 40.80 44.20
CA LYS A 64 -27.44 40.33 44.14
C LYS A 64 -26.84 40.11 45.53
N LEU A 65 -27.08 41.04 46.46
CA LEU A 65 -26.56 40.94 47.83
C LEU A 65 -27.20 39.75 48.56
N VAL A 66 -28.50 39.57 48.40
CA VAL A 66 -29.23 38.41 48.95
C VAL A 66 -28.65 37.10 48.43
N ARG A 67 -28.38 36.99 47.12
CA ARG A 67 -27.76 35.80 46.51
C ARG A 67 -26.38 35.50 47.10
N GLU A 68 -25.51 36.50 47.24
CA GLU A 68 -24.17 36.31 47.83
C GLU A 68 -24.23 35.97 49.32
N MET A 69 -25.14 36.58 50.08
CA MET A 69 -25.34 36.27 51.50
C MET A 69 -25.76 34.82 51.72
N PHE A 70 -26.75 34.34 50.95
CA PHE A 70 -27.19 32.95 51.03
C PHE A 70 -26.14 31.98 50.47
N SER A 71 -25.42 32.33 49.40
CA SER A 71 -24.29 31.55 48.88
C SER A 71 -23.22 31.35 49.96
N LEU A 72 -22.84 32.42 50.66
CA LEU A 72 -21.87 32.35 51.75
C LEU A 72 -22.39 31.50 52.91
N LEU A 73 -23.65 31.66 53.30
CA LEU A 73 -24.28 30.88 54.37
C LEU A 73 -24.30 29.38 54.03
N VAL A 74 -24.72 29.01 52.81
CA VAL A 74 -24.72 27.63 52.33
C VAL A 74 -23.31 27.06 52.33
N ARG A 75 -22.31 27.82 51.88
CA ARG A 75 -20.90 27.42 51.91
C ARG A 75 -20.40 27.14 53.33
N GLN A 76 -20.88 27.91 54.31
CA GLN A 76 -20.59 27.67 55.72
C GLN A 76 -21.33 26.45 56.28
N TYR A 77 -22.36 25.88 55.66
CA TYR A 77 -22.93 24.61 56.12
C TYR A 77 -22.37 23.43 55.32
N ASP A 78 -22.18 23.60 54.02
CA ASP A 78 -21.62 22.61 53.09
C ASP A 78 -20.08 22.62 53.05
N SER A 79 -19.44 22.54 54.21
CA SER A 79 -17.96 22.52 54.28
C SER A 79 -17.36 21.28 53.62
N VAL A 80 -18.08 20.14 53.68
CA VAL A 80 -17.62 18.87 53.10
C VAL A 80 -17.77 18.88 51.59
N GLY A 81 -18.91 19.34 51.04
CA GLY A 81 -19.12 19.42 49.60
C GLY A 81 -18.16 20.40 48.93
N GLU A 82 -17.87 21.54 49.57
CA GLU A 82 -16.88 22.49 49.09
C GLU A 82 -15.46 21.91 49.08
N LEU A 83 -15.11 21.13 50.10
CA LEU A 83 -13.81 20.46 50.17
C LEU A 83 -13.69 19.39 49.08
N ILE A 84 -14.75 18.61 48.82
CA ILE A 84 -14.81 17.66 47.71
C ILE A 84 -14.59 18.37 46.36
N ARG A 85 -15.33 19.46 46.10
CA ARG A 85 -15.17 20.27 44.87
C ARG A 85 -13.78 20.90 44.72
N ALA A 86 -13.15 21.28 45.82
CA ALA A 86 -11.80 21.83 45.82
C ALA A 86 -10.74 20.73 45.59
N MET A 87 -10.94 19.55 46.17
CA MET A 87 -10.07 18.39 45.96
C MET A 87 -10.07 17.93 44.50
N GLU A 88 -11.23 17.92 43.83
CA GLU A 88 -11.33 17.63 42.39
C GLU A 88 -10.46 18.56 41.51
N LYS A 89 -10.19 19.78 41.99
CA LYS A 89 -9.38 20.78 41.29
C LYS A 89 -7.92 20.82 41.74
N THR A 90 -7.58 20.12 42.80
CA THR A 90 -6.23 20.14 43.37
C THR A 90 -5.35 19.14 42.65
N TYR A 91 -4.16 19.57 42.22
CA TYR A 91 -3.18 18.70 41.55
C TYR A 91 -1.81 18.88 42.19
N VAL A 92 -1.08 17.77 42.37
CA VAL A 92 0.25 17.76 42.97
C VAL A 92 1.28 17.53 41.87
N ILE A 93 2.23 18.46 41.75
CA ILE A 93 3.31 18.41 40.76
C ILE A 93 4.66 18.11 41.41
N ASN A 94 5.60 17.61 40.62
CA ASN A 94 6.99 17.46 41.05
C ASN A 94 7.68 18.83 41.10
N SER A 95 8.64 19.00 42.01
CA SER A 95 9.43 20.24 42.13
C SER A 95 10.17 20.60 40.83
N LYS A 96 10.61 19.57 40.07
CA LYS A 96 11.33 19.75 38.80
C LYS A 96 10.51 20.44 37.71
N THR A 97 9.20 20.23 37.69
CA THR A 97 8.29 20.73 36.64
C THR A 97 7.64 22.07 37.00
N LYS A 98 8.07 22.71 38.09
CA LYS A 98 7.43 23.92 38.62
C LYS A 98 7.49 25.11 37.65
N ASN A 99 8.62 25.32 36.98
CA ASN A 99 8.82 26.46 36.08
C ASN A 99 7.93 26.34 34.84
N ASP A 100 7.92 25.16 34.22
CA ASP A 100 7.08 24.86 33.05
C ASP A 100 5.58 25.06 33.34
N VAL A 101 5.13 24.59 34.52
CA VAL A 101 3.73 24.78 34.95
C VAL A 101 3.41 26.25 35.21
N ALA A 102 4.37 27.04 35.72
CA ALA A 102 4.18 28.47 35.93
C ALA A 102 4.03 29.24 34.61
N GLU A 103 4.87 28.95 33.62
CA GLU A 103 4.75 29.53 32.27
C GLU A 103 3.43 29.15 31.60
N MET A 104 3.04 27.87 31.72
CA MET A 104 1.74 27.39 31.23
C MET A 104 0.57 28.14 31.88
N TRP A 105 0.64 28.39 33.20
CA TRP A 105 -0.40 29.10 33.93
C TRP A 105 -0.53 30.57 33.48
N VAL A 106 0.60 31.24 33.23
CA VAL A 106 0.60 32.61 32.68
C VAL A 106 0.00 32.63 31.28
N GLY A 107 0.33 31.66 30.42
CA GLY A 107 -0.29 31.52 29.10
C GLY A 107 -1.81 31.31 29.20
N LEU A 108 -2.26 30.47 30.13
CA LEU A 108 -3.69 30.20 30.34
C LEU A 108 -4.45 31.41 30.88
N SER A 109 -3.86 32.20 31.79
CA SER A 109 -4.53 33.38 32.35
C SER A 109 -4.75 34.45 31.28
N GLN A 110 -3.78 34.64 30.37
CA GLN A 110 -3.91 35.53 29.21
C GLN A 110 -5.03 35.08 28.28
N ILE A 111 -5.09 33.78 27.94
CA ILE A 111 -6.16 33.22 27.10
C ILE A 111 -7.54 33.44 27.75
N ARG A 112 -7.66 33.20 29.07
CA ARG A 112 -8.91 33.40 29.80
C ARG A 112 -9.34 34.86 29.90
N ALA A 113 -8.38 35.79 29.94
CA ALA A 113 -8.68 37.22 29.91
C ALA A 113 -9.28 37.65 28.56
N LEU A 114 -8.94 36.96 27.47
CA LEU A 114 -9.43 37.25 26.12
C LEU A 114 -10.78 36.60 25.80
N LEU A 115 -11.20 35.55 26.52
CA LEU A 115 -12.50 34.87 26.33
C LEU A 115 -13.74 35.81 26.35
N PRO A 116 -13.88 36.74 27.30
CA PRO A 116 -15.04 37.63 27.37
C PRO A 116 -14.94 38.86 26.44
N VAL A 117 -13.79 39.09 25.81
CA VAL A 117 -13.53 40.28 24.98
C VAL A 117 -13.76 39.93 23.51
N GLN A 118 -14.31 40.87 22.74
CA GLN A 118 -14.42 40.73 21.30
C GLN A 118 -13.03 40.87 20.67
N MET A 119 -12.48 39.77 20.15
CA MET A 119 -11.09 39.73 19.70
C MET A 119 -10.85 40.59 18.45
N SER A 120 -9.80 41.40 18.50
CA SER A 120 -9.19 42.09 17.37
C SER A 120 -8.16 41.19 16.65
N PRO A 121 -7.78 41.46 15.39
CA PRO A 121 -6.79 40.64 14.67
C PRO A 121 -5.41 40.56 15.37
N GLU A 122 -5.03 41.58 16.14
CA GLU A 122 -3.80 41.55 16.96
C GLU A 122 -3.94 40.57 18.15
N GLU A 123 -5.11 40.52 18.78
CA GLU A 123 -5.41 39.56 19.84
C GLU A 123 -5.52 38.13 19.29
N GLU A 124 -6.03 37.95 18.07
CA GLU A 124 -6.02 36.66 17.38
C GLU A 124 -4.58 36.16 17.12
N ALA A 125 -3.69 37.06 16.69
CA ALA A 125 -2.27 36.74 16.53
C ALA A 125 -1.61 36.34 17.85
N LEU A 126 -1.91 37.07 18.94
CA LEU A 126 -1.44 36.74 20.28
C LEU A 126 -1.96 35.38 20.74
N VAL A 127 -3.24 35.06 20.53
CA VAL A 127 -3.80 33.75 20.87
C VAL A 127 -3.15 32.64 20.06
N ARG A 128 -2.87 32.85 18.76
CA ARG A 128 -2.15 31.86 17.94
C ARG A 128 -0.72 31.65 18.42
N GLU A 129 0.01 32.73 18.71
CA GLU A 129 1.35 32.64 19.29
C GLU A 129 1.30 31.90 20.63
N ARG A 130 0.32 32.20 21.49
CA ARG A 130 0.17 31.55 22.79
C ARG A 130 -0.27 30.11 22.69
N LEU A 131 -1.13 29.72 21.75
CA LEU A 131 -1.50 28.32 21.48
C LEU A 131 -0.32 27.54 20.87
N CYS A 132 0.45 28.17 20.00
CA CYS A 132 1.66 27.59 19.42
C CYS A 132 2.76 27.44 20.49
N CYS A 133 2.95 28.44 21.34
CA CYS A 133 3.82 28.39 22.51
C CYS A 133 3.29 27.38 23.54
N PHE A 134 1.96 27.28 23.73
CA PHE A 134 1.34 26.24 24.53
C PHE A 134 1.78 24.90 23.97
N ARG A 135 1.58 24.62 22.67
CA ARG A 135 2.06 23.41 21.99
C ARG A 135 3.58 23.18 22.16
N LYS A 136 4.43 24.21 22.06
CA LYS A 136 5.89 24.08 22.27
C LYS A 136 6.25 23.75 23.73
N LEU A 137 5.60 24.38 24.70
CA LEU A 137 5.74 24.08 26.14
C LEU A 137 5.10 22.73 26.51
N VAL A 138 4.06 22.33 25.78
CA VAL A 138 3.33 21.06 25.86
C VAL A 138 4.11 19.90 25.22
N ASN A 139 5.03 20.19 24.30
CA ASN A 139 6.00 19.22 23.81
C ASN A 139 7.14 18.94 24.81
N ASN A 140 7.24 19.70 25.91
CA ASN A 140 8.12 19.36 27.02
C ASN A 140 7.48 18.32 27.95
N HIS A 141 8.31 17.61 28.71
CA HIS A 141 7.98 16.44 29.53
C HIS A 141 6.71 16.53 30.41
N THR A 142 6.22 17.72 30.74
CA THR A 142 5.08 17.94 31.65
C THR A 142 3.75 17.40 31.12
N PHE A 143 3.48 17.47 29.81
CA PHE A 143 2.20 17.05 29.25
C PHE A 143 2.01 15.53 29.31
N PHE A 144 3.02 14.77 28.86
CA PHE A 144 2.98 13.31 28.87
C PHE A 144 3.05 12.75 30.29
N GLN A 145 3.69 13.47 31.22
CA GLN A 145 3.76 13.07 32.63
C GLN A 145 2.46 13.34 33.38
N HIS A 146 1.73 14.41 33.03
CA HIS A 146 0.56 14.89 33.78
C HIS A 146 -0.65 15.25 32.88
N PRO A 147 -1.25 14.27 32.15
CA PRO A 147 -2.37 14.54 31.23
C PRO A 147 -3.63 15.07 31.93
N ASP A 148 -3.83 14.73 33.20
CA ASP A 148 -5.00 15.14 33.99
C ASP A 148 -5.02 16.63 34.33
N LEU A 149 -3.85 17.26 34.42
CA LEU A 149 -3.73 18.67 34.79
C LEU A 149 -4.51 19.57 33.83
N ILE A 150 -4.47 19.26 32.53
CA ILE A 150 -5.08 20.08 31.48
C ILE A 150 -6.60 19.96 31.47
N ARG A 151 -7.09 18.77 31.82
CA ARG A 151 -8.51 18.50 32.03
C ARG A 151 -9.04 19.23 33.26
N ILE A 152 -8.32 19.17 34.39
CA ILE A 152 -8.69 19.89 35.63
C ILE A 152 -8.73 21.41 35.38
N LEU A 153 -7.78 21.93 34.62
CA LEU A 153 -7.72 23.35 34.23
C LEU A 153 -8.71 23.72 33.13
N ARG A 154 -9.49 22.78 32.60
CA ARG A 154 -10.51 23.01 31.56
C ARG A 154 -9.97 23.81 30.38
N ILE A 155 -8.74 23.51 29.97
CA ILE A 155 -8.10 24.22 28.86
C ILE A 155 -8.85 23.92 27.55
N HIS A 156 -9.30 22.67 27.38
CA HIS A 156 -10.12 22.25 26.24
C HIS A 156 -11.45 23.03 26.13
N GLU A 157 -12.15 23.27 27.25
CA GLU A 157 -13.36 24.11 27.27
C GLU A 157 -13.06 25.56 26.83
N ASN A 158 -11.94 26.12 27.31
CA ASN A 158 -11.53 27.49 26.94
C ASN A 158 -11.19 27.60 25.44
N VAL A 159 -10.42 26.66 24.91
CA VAL A 159 -10.07 26.64 23.47
C VAL A 159 -11.30 26.42 22.60
N MET A 160 -12.22 25.55 23.03
CA MET A 160 -13.50 25.37 22.37
C MET A 160 -14.31 26.66 22.35
N ALA A 161 -14.42 27.37 23.48
CA ALA A 161 -15.15 28.64 23.55
C ALA A 161 -14.58 29.72 22.62
N ILE A 162 -13.25 29.80 22.50
CA ILE A 162 -12.59 30.69 21.51
C ILE A 162 -13.02 30.30 20.10
N MET A 163 -12.94 29.01 19.77
CA MET A 163 -13.37 28.52 18.46
C MET A 163 -14.86 28.83 18.19
N MET A 164 -15.76 28.68 19.17
CA MET A 164 -17.18 29.05 18.98
C MET A 164 -17.37 30.54 18.71
N ASN A 165 -16.65 31.40 19.43
CA ASN A 165 -16.73 32.85 19.24
C ASN A 165 -16.22 33.26 17.85
N THR A 166 -15.12 32.66 17.39
CA THR A 166 -14.55 32.91 16.06
C THR A 166 -15.49 32.43 14.95
N LEU A 167 -16.06 31.23 15.10
CA LEU A 167 -17.03 30.67 14.15
C LEU A 167 -18.35 31.45 14.12
N GLY A 168 -18.85 31.88 15.29
CA GLY A 168 -20.03 32.72 15.41
C GLY A 168 -19.86 34.07 14.71
N ARG A 169 -18.68 34.69 14.80
CA ARG A 169 -18.34 35.91 14.05
C ARG A 169 -18.40 35.67 12.54
N ARG A 170 -17.85 34.55 12.06
CA ARG A 170 -17.88 34.21 10.62
C ARG A 170 -19.31 34.05 10.11
N ALA A 171 -20.17 33.36 10.87
CA ALA A 171 -21.57 33.20 10.50
C ALA A 171 -22.31 34.55 10.42
N GLN A 172 -22.03 35.46 11.35
CA GLN A 172 -22.59 36.83 11.34
C GLN A 172 -22.07 37.66 10.15
N ALA A 173 -20.77 37.59 9.85
CA ALA A 173 -20.20 38.28 8.70
C ALA A 173 -20.78 37.77 7.37
N GLN A 174 -21.04 36.46 7.24
CA GLN A 174 -21.67 35.88 6.06
C GLN A 174 -23.14 36.29 5.91
N SER A 175 -23.89 36.45 7.01
CA SER A 175 -25.26 36.97 6.95
C SER A 175 -25.32 38.45 6.59
N ASP A 176 -24.39 39.26 7.11
CA ASP A 176 -24.34 40.71 6.83
C ASP A 176 -23.98 41.00 5.36
N VAL A 177 -23.16 40.16 4.73
CA VAL A 177 -22.86 40.26 3.28
C VAL A 177 -24.08 39.90 2.42
N GLN A 178 -24.93 38.95 2.84
CA GLN A 178 -26.18 38.64 2.14
C GLN A 178 -27.24 39.73 2.29
N ASP A 179 -27.29 40.44 3.42
CA ASP A 179 -28.19 41.58 3.61
C ASP A 179 -27.68 42.84 2.91
N GLN A 180 -26.35 43.06 2.82
CA GLN A 180 -25.77 44.15 2.03
C GLN A 180 -25.88 43.90 0.52
N ALA A 181 -25.76 42.65 0.03
CA ALA A 181 -25.94 42.33 -1.39
C ALA A 181 -27.37 42.61 -1.91
N LYS A 182 -28.36 42.75 -1.02
CA LYS A 182 -29.71 43.22 -1.38
C LYS A 182 -29.87 44.74 -1.30
N ALA A 183 -28.94 45.45 -0.67
CA ALA A 183 -28.99 46.91 -0.47
C ALA A 183 -28.08 47.71 -1.41
N THR A 184 -27.02 47.12 -1.97
CA THR A 184 -26.07 47.80 -2.88
C THR A 184 -26.12 47.25 -4.31
N VAL A 185 -27.12 47.66 -5.08
CA VAL A 185 -27.10 47.61 -6.56
C VAL A 185 -26.55 48.93 -7.17
N GLN A 186 -26.15 49.90 -6.34
CA GLN A 186 -25.54 51.14 -6.81
C GLN A 186 -24.29 51.46 -5.98
N GLU A 187 -23.16 50.91 -6.42
CA GLU A 187 -21.88 51.60 -6.65
C GLU A 187 -20.79 50.52 -6.76
N GLY A 188 -20.17 50.48 -7.94
CA GLY A 188 -19.14 49.50 -8.27
C GLY A 188 -17.79 49.91 -7.69
N GLU A 189 -17.51 49.47 -6.48
CA GLU A 189 -16.14 49.28 -5.98
C GLU A 189 -16.12 47.97 -5.19
N ALA A 190 -15.42 46.96 -5.73
CA ALA A 190 -15.17 45.72 -5.01
C ALA A 190 -14.27 46.06 -3.81
N PRO A 191 -14.70 45.78 -2.56
CA PRO A 191 -13.83 45.99 -1.42
C PRO A 191 -12.61 45.06 -1.53
N PRO A 192 -11.41 45.49 -1.09
CA PRO A 192 -10.26 44.62 -1.04
C PRO A 192 -10.58 43.43 -0.13
N LYS A 193 -10.36 42.20 -0.61
CA LYS A 193 -10.48 40.97 0.18
C LYS A 193 -9.48 41.07 1.36
N GLU A 194 -9.94 41.53 2.52
CA GLU A 194 -9.20 41.39 3.77
C GLU A 194 -8.89 39.90 3.96
N LYS A 195 -7.61 39.57 4.18
CA LYS A 195 -7.20 38.20 4.48
C LYS A 195 -7.93 37.75 5.75
N ASP A 196 -8.85 36.81 5.63
CA ASP A 196 -9.57 36.19 6.75
C ASP A 196 -8.58 35.49 7.70
N THR A 197 -8.09 36.21 8.73
CA THR A 197 -7.23 35.66 9.81
C THR A 197 -7.98 34.66 10.68
N SER A 198 -9.31 34.69 10.61
CA SER A 198 -10.26 33.84 11.32
C SER A 198 -10.03 32.34 11.07
N HIS A 199 -9.68 31.96 9.84
CA HIS A 199 -9.42 30.57 9.46
C HIS A 199 -8.17 29.99 10.13
N GLU A 200 -7.08 30.77 10.18
CA GLU A 200 -5.82 30.35 10.82
C GLU A 200 -5.99 30.14 12.33
N MET A 201 -6.87 30.93 12.97
CA MET A 201 -7.20 30.76 14.38
C MET A 201 -7.94 29.44 14.64
N VAL A 202 -8.95 29.12 13.81
CA VAL A 202 -9.69 27.85 13.91
C VAL A 202 -8.76 26.66 13.70
N VAL A 203 -7.88 26.73 12.71
CA VAL A 203 -6.86 25.70 12.42
C VAL A 203 -5.92 25.49 13.62
N ALA A 204 -5.44 26.58 14.24
CA ALA A 204 -4.58 26.49 15.42
C ALA A 204 -5.31 25.84 16.62
N CYS A 205 -6.58 26.18 16.84
CA CYS A 205 -7.42 25.59 17.88
C CYS A 205 -7.63 24.09 17.62
N CYS A 206 -8.01 23.71 16.40
CA CYS A 206 -8.25 22.32 16.03
C CYS A 206 -6.98 21.46 16.16
N ARG A 207 -5.82 21.96 15.71
CA ARG A 207 -4.53 21.26 15.89
C ARG A 207 -4.23 20.97 17.36
N PHE A 208 -4.46 21.95 18.25
CA PHE A 208 -4.28 21.76 19.69
C PHE A 208 -5.27 20.74 20.25
N LEU A 209 -6.54 20.79 19.86
CA LEU A 209 -7.56 19.86 20.33
C LEU A 209 -7.32 18.42 19.84
N CYS A 210 -6.88 18.24 18.60
CA CYS A 210 -6.45 16.94 18.08
C CYS A 210 -5.29 16.37 18.91
N TYR A 211 -4.29 17.20 19.24
CA TYR A 211 -3.19 16.80 20.12
C TYR A 211 -3.69 16.43 21.52
N PHE A 212 -4.58 17.24 22.11
CA PHE A 212 -5.19 16.96 23.41
C PHE A 212 -5.90 15.60 23.44
N CYS A 213 -6.64 15.26 22.38
CA CYS A 213 -7.33 13.96 22.28
C CYS A 213 -6.36 12.77 22.24
N ARG A 214 -5.20 12.89 21.58
CA ARG A 214 -4.24 11.77 21.43
C ARG A 214 -3.54 11.36 22.73
N THR A 215 -3.68 12.14 23.79
CA THR A 215 -2.83 11.99 24.98
C THR A 215 -3.42 11.12 26.07
N SER A 216 -4.75 11.03 26.15
CA SER A 216 -5.45 10.21 27.13
C SER A 216 -6.86 9.89 26.68
N ARG A 217 -7.30 8.65 26.91
CA ARG A 217 -8.69 8.21 26.66
C ARG A 217 -9.72 9.01 27.45
N GLN A 218 -9.35 9.54 28.61
CA GLN A 218 -10.24 10.35 29.43
C GLN A 218 -10.35 11.79 28.92
N ASN A 219 -9.31 12.29 28.24
CA ASN A 219 -9.33 13.58 27.55
C ASN A 219 -10.24 13.50 26.31
N GLN A 220 -10.19 12.39 25.58
CA GLN A 220 -11.15 12.09 24.50
C GLN A 220 -12.59 12.12 24.99
N LYS A 221 -12.89 11.48 26.13
CA LYS A 221 -14.23 11.49 26.72
C LYS A 221 -14.72 12.90 27.05
N ALA A 222 -13.86 13.77 27.59
CA ALA A 222 -14.21 15.16 27.86
C ALA A 222 -14.51 15.94 26.56
N MET A 223 -13.78 15.66 25.48
CA MET A 223 -14.08 16.25 24.17
C MET A 223 -15.36 15.71 23.54
N PHE A 224 -15.71 14.45 23.82
CA PHE A 224 -16.93 13.83 23.32
C PHE A 224 -18.22 14.52 23.83
N ASP A 225 -18.18 15.15 25.00
CA ASP A 225 -19.31 15.96 25.49
C ASP A 225 -19.61 17.17 24.58
N HIS A 226 -18.61 17.67 23.85
CA HIS A 226 -18.73 18.77 22.89
C HIS A 226 -18.95 18.31 21.44
N PHE A 227 -19.14 17.02 21.22
CA PHE A 227 -19.19 16.40 19.89
C PHE A 227 -20.31 16.95 18.99
N SER A 228 -21.50 17.25 19.53
CA SER A 228 -22.60 17.82 18.73
C SER A 228 -22.23 19.16 18.10
N PHE A 229 -21.53 20.01 18.83
CA PHE A 229 -21.09 21.32 18.34
C PHE A 229 -20.04 21.18 17.24
N LEU A 230 -19.10 20.24 17.39
CA LEU A 230 -18.08 19.96 16.38
C LEU A 230 -18.70 19.49 15.06
N LEU A 231 -19.72 18.63 15.13
CA LEU A 231 -20.42 18.15 13.94
C LEU A 231 -21.35 19.19 13.30
N GLU A 232 -21.83 20.18 14.03
CA GLU A 232 -22.62 21.27 13.43
C GLU A 232 -21.75 22.20 12.59
N ASN A 233 -20.44 22.25 12.87
CA ASN A 233 -19.46 23.09 12.19
C ASN A 233 -18.45 22.26 11.38
N SER A 234 -18.81 21.04 10.98
CA SER A 234 -17.91 20.12 10.27
C SER A 234 -17.56 20.57 8.85
N ASP A 235 -18.43 21.35 8.22
CA ASP A 235 -18.36 21.70 6.79
C ASP A 235 -17.31 22.80 6.50
N ILE A 236 -16.58 23.21 7.52
CA ILE A 236 -15.65 24.34 7.46
C ILE A 236 -14.25 23.84 7.09
N LEU A 237 -13.67 24.46 6.05
CA LEU A 237 -12.28 24.29 5.62
C LEU A 237 -11.95 22.88 5.06
N LEU A 238 -12.96 22.13 4.61
CA LEU A 238 -12.78 20.79 4.06
C LEU A 238 -12.19 20.77 2.64
N SER A 239 -12.36 21.85 1.88
CA SER A 239 -11.87 22.03 0.51
C SER A 239 -10.36 22.20 0.38
N ARG A 240 -9.62 22.36 1.50
CA ARG A 240 -8.17 22.64 1.51
C ARG A 240 -7.37 21.43 2.04
N PRO A 241 -6.63 20.71 1.18
CA PRO A 241 -5.84 19.55 1.58
C PRO A 241 -4.80 19.83 2.68
N SER A 242 -4.15 21.00 2.66
CA SER A 242 -3.15 21.44 3.65
C SER A 242 -3.67 21.47 5.09
N LEU A 243 -4.99 21.57 5.27
CA LEU A 243 -5.63 21.65 6.57
C LEU A 243 -6.05 20.28 7.14
N ARG A 244 -5.65 19.17 6.49
CA ARG A 244 -5.89 17.82 6.99
C ARG A 244 -5.33 17.66 8.42
N GLY A 245 -6.16 17.14 9.32
CA GLY A 245 -5.84 17.01 10.76
C GLY A 245 -6.06 18.28 11.58
N SER A 246 -6.58 19.35 10.97
CA SER A 246 -6.74 20.67 11.58
C SER A 246 -8.15 21.25 11.40
N THR A 247 -9.13 20.41 11.02
CA THR A 247 -10.53 20.81 10.87
C THR A 247 -11.36 20.39 12.10
N PRO A 248 -12.53 21.02 12.35
CA PRO A 248 -13.44 20.58 13.40
C PRO A 248 -13.87 19.11 13.26
N LEU A 249 -14.00 18.61 12.02
CA LEU A 249 -14.27 17.20 11.72
C LEU A 249 -13.12 16.29 12.18
N ASP A 250 -11.86 16.71 12.00
CA ASP A 250 -10.69 15.96 12.49
C ASP A 250 -10.61 15.92 14.02
N VAL A 251 -11.07 16.99 14.70
CA VAL A 251 -11.18 17.01 16.16
C VAL A 251 -12.26 16.04 16.63
N ALA A 252 -13.42 16.04 15.97
CA ALA A 252 -14.49 15.08 16.24
C ALA A 252 -13.98 13.64 16.04
N TYR A 253 -13.25 13.38 14.96
CA TYR A 253 -12.58 12.10 14.73
C TYR A 253 -11.60 11.74 15.85
N SER A 254 -10.68 12.65 16.20
CA SER A 254 -9.65 12.41 17.22
C SER A 254 -10.24 12.08 18.60
N SER A 255 -11.46 12.56 18.88
CA SER A 255 -12.20 12.24 20.10
C SER A 255 -12.71 10.79 20.17
N LEU A 256 -12.84 10.11 19.02
CA LEU A 256 -13.29 8.71 18.92
C LEU A 256 -12.15 7.73 18.68
N MET A 257 -11.01 8.23 18.19
CA MET A 257 -9.86 7.42 17.76
C MET A 257 -9.40 6.44 18.86
N GLU A 258 -9.26 5.16 18.50
CA GLU A 258 -8.75 4.06 19.35
C GLU A 258 -9.57 3.76 20.62
N ASN A 259 -10.78 4.31 20.74
CA ASN A 259 -11.63 4.16 21.92
C ASN A 259 -12.96 3.47 21.60
N THR A 260 -13.02 2.18 21.89
CA THR A 260 -14.20 1.33 21.63
C THR A 260 -15.42 1.74 22.46
N GLU A 261 -15.23 2.24 23.68
CA GLU A 261 -16.33 2.69 24.54
C GLU A 261 -17.07 3.90 23.96
N LEU A 262 -16.31 4.87 23.43
CA LEU A 262 -16.88 6.07 22.82
C LEU A 262 -17.53 5.77 21.47
N ALA A 263 -16.95 4.85 20.70
CA ALA A 263 -17.55 4.38 19.45
C ALA A 263 -18.93 3.72 19.69
N LEU A 264 -19.09 2.95 20.77
CA LEU A 264 -20.39 2.39 21.16
C LEU A 264 -21.35 3.42 21.77
N ALA A 265 -20.84 4.52 22.33
CA ALA A 265 -21.65 5.60 22.88
C ALA A 265 -22.23 6.54 21.80
N LEU A 266 -21.84 6.36 20.52
CA LEU A 266 -22.36 7.13 19.41
C LEU A 266 -23.86 6.89 19.21
N ARG A 267 -24.60 7.98 19.01
CA ARG A 267 -26.04 7.97 18.76
C ARG A 267 -26.32 8.12 17.27
N GLU A 268 -27.46 7.58 16.84
CA GLU A 268 -27.90 7.62 15.44
C GLU A 268 -27.94 9.04 14.84
N HIS A 269 -28.42 10.01 15.63
CA HIS A 269 -28.52 11.42 15.22
C HIS A 269 -27.18 12.02 14.74
N TYR A 270 -26.04 11.59 15.29
CA TYR A 270 -24.74 12.11 14.88
C TYR A 270 -24.32 11.59 13.51
N LEU A 271 -24.51 10.29 13.26
CA LEU A 271 -24.19 9.69 11.97
C LEU A 271 -25.17 10.13 10.88
N GLU A 272 -26.43 10.37 11.24
CA GLU A 272 -27.43 10.92 10.32
C GLU A 272 -27.05 12.33 9.84
N LYS A 273 -26.57 13.22 10.72
CA LYS A 273 -26.07 14.54 10.33
C LYS A 273 -24.96 14.45 9.26
N ILE A 274 -23.99 13.55 9.47
CA ILE A 274 -22.87 13.36 8.55
C ILE A 274 -23.35 12.76 7.22
N ALA A 275 -24.28 11.81 7.26
CA ALA A 275 -24.91 11.28 6.05
C ALA A 275 -25.69 12.37 5.28
N ILE A 276 -26.29 13.35 5.96
CA ILE A 276 -26.92 14.51 5.32
C ILE A 276 -25.87 15.37 4.61
N TYR A 277 -24.75 15.69 5.26
CA TYR A 277 -23.67 16.47 4.63
C TYR A 277 -23.08 15.73 3.43
N LEU A 278 -22.81 14.44 3.56
CA LEU A 278 -22.35 13.60 2.45
C LEU A 278 -23.35 13.58 1.28
N SER A 279 -24.65 13.54 1.56
CA SER A 279 -25.69 13.61 0.51
C SER A 279 -25.73 14.96 -0.21
N ARG A 280 -25.32 16.05 0.46
CA ARG A 280 -25.19 17.37 -0.17
C ARG A 280 -23.98 17.40 -1.11
N CYS A 281 -22.84 16.83 -0.71
CA CYS A 281 -21.65 16.71 -1.56
C CYS A 281 -21.95 15.97 -2.87
N GLY A 282 -22.83 14.96 -2.84
CA GLY A 282 -23.25 14.22 -4.04
C GLY A 282 -24.20 14.98 -4.98
N LEU A 283 -24.74 16.13 -4.56
CA LEU A 283 -25.74 16.91 -5.30
C LEU A 283 -25.31 18.34 -5.63
N GLN A 284 -24.28 18.86 -4.96
CA GLN A 284 -23.83 20.24 -5.07
C GLN A 284 -22.38 20.29 -5.53
N SER A 285 -22.09 21.17 -6.48
CA SER A 285 -20.74 21.55 -6.88
C SER A 285 -20.09 22.45 -5.82
N ASN A 286 -18.79 22.26 -5.56
CA ASN A 286 -18.07 23.10 -4.61
C ASN A 286 -17.85 24.51 -5.18
N SER A 287 -18.52 25.51 -4.61
CA SER A 287 -18.38 26.92 -5.04
C SER A 287 -16.95 27.45 -4.86
N GLU A 288 -16.23 27.01 -3.82
CA GLU A 288 -14.85 27.46 -3.57
C GLU A 288 -13.88 26.93 -4.64
N LEU A 289 -14.10 25.72 -5.16
CA LEU A 289 -13.28 25.16 -6.24
C LEU A 289 -13.62 25.80 -7.60
N VAL A 290 -14.90 26.05 -7.87
CA VAL A 290 -15.33 26.76 -9.08
C VAL A 290 -14.78 28.19 -9.11
N GLU A 291 -14.76 28.89 -7.97
CA GLU A 291 -14.13 30.21 -7.84
C GLU A 291 -12.61 30.19 -8.09
N LYS A 292 -11.94 29.08 -7.77
CA LYS A 292 -10.51 28.86 -8.07
C LYS A 292 -10.25 28.44 -9.52
N GLY A 293 -11.29 28.28 -10.34
CA GLY A 293 -11.18 27.94 -11.76
C GLY A 293 -11.14 26.43 -12.05
N TYR A 294 -11.48 25.56 -11.09
CA TYR A 294 -11.59 24.11 -11.33
C TYR A 294 -12.83 23.76 -12.18
N PRO A 295 -12.80 22.66 -12.95
CA PRO A 295 -13.96 22.16 -13.68
C PRO A 295 -15.14 21.87 -12.75
N ASP A 296 -16.34 22.29 -13.15
CA ASP A 296 -17.56 21.90 -12.45
C ASP A 296 -17.90 20.43 -12.74
N LEU A 297 -17.74 19.58 -11.72
CA LEU A 297 -18.06 18.15 -11.77
C LEU A 297 -19.55 17.88 -11.49
N GLY A 298 -20.31 18.85 -10.96
CA GLY A 298 -21.68 18.68 -10.49
C GLY A 298 -21.83 17.96 -9.13
N TRP A 299 -20.72 17.54 -8.52
CA TRP A 299 -20.63 16.96 -7.18
C TRP A 299 -19.22 17.19 -6.61
N ASP A 300 -19.05 17.05 -5.29
CA ASP A 300 -17.77 17.29 -4.61
C ASP A 300 -17.11 15.98 -4.10
N PRO A 301 -16.05 15.49 -4.77
CA PRO A 301 -15.28 14.33 -4.30
C PRO A 301 -14.35 14.64 -3.13
N VAL A 302 -13.88 15.88 -2.97
CA VAL A 302 -12.86 16.27 -1.98
C VAL A 302 -13.45 16.28 -0.58
N GLU A 303 -14.58 16.98 -0.40
CA GLU A 303 -15.28 17.00 0.88
C GLU A 303 -15.88 15.61 1.21
N GLY A 304 -16.39 14.93 0.18
CA GLY A 304 -16.93 13.57 0.29
C GLY A 304 -15.94 12.58 0.90
N GLU A 305 -14.67 12.58 0.45
CA GLU A 305 -13.62 11.72 1.01
C GLU A 305 -13.49 11.90 2.53
N ARG A 306 -13.56 13.15 3.02
CA ARG A 306 -13.33 13.48 4.43
C ARG A 306 -14.45 12.96 5.33
N TYR A 307 -15.70 13.07 4.90
CA TYR A 307 -16.84 12.51 5.63
C TYR A 307 -16.82 10.97 5.60
N LEU A 308 -16.42 10.35 4.49
CA LEU A 308 -16.27 8.90 4.40
C LEU A 308 -15.15 8.39 5.31
N ASP A 309 -14.01 9.09 5.36
CA ASP A 309 -12.89 8.77 6.26
C ASP A 309 -13.34 8.88 7.73
N PHE A 310 -14.14 9.89 8.08
CA PHE A 310 -14.75 9.99 9.41
C PHE A 310 -15.64 8.77 9.74
N LEU A 311 -16.54 8.38 8.82
CA LEU A 311 -17.40 7.21 9.01
C LEU A 311 -16.59 5.93 9.14
N ARG A 312 -15.48 5.82 8.41
CA ARG A 312 -14.55 4.69 8.46
C ARG A 312 -14.05 4.46 9.88
N PHE A 313 -13.66 5.53 10.57
CA PHE A 313 -13.18 5.44 11.95
C PHE A 313 -14.28 5.17 12.99
N CYS A 314 -15.52 5.56 12.70
CA CYS A 314 -16.66 5.23 13.58
C CYS A 314 -17.01 3.74 13.54
N VAL A 315 -16.76 3.09 12.41
CA VAL A 315 -17.07 1.67 12.18
C VAL A 315 -15.90 0.76 12.54
N TRP A 316 -14.66 1.22 12.38
CA TRP A 316 -13.46 0.39 12.56
C TRP A 316 -12.55 0.93 13.65
N VAL A 317 -12.41 0.18 14.75
CA VAL A 317 -11.60 0.58 15.92
C VAL A 317 -10.69 -0.56 16.33
N ASN A 318 -9.38 -0.30 16.49
CA ASN A 318 -8.37 -1.26 16.96
C ASN A 318 -8.31 -2.60 16.19
N GLY A 319 -8.70 -2.61 14.91
CA GLY A 319 -8.66 -3.82 14.09
C GLY A 319 -9.95 -4.65 14.10
N GLU A 320 -11.00 -4.17 14.76
CA GLU A 320 -12.30 -4.82 14.82
C GLU A 320 -13.41 -3.88 14.30
N SER A 321 -14.45 -4.47 13.70
CA SER A 321 -15.63 -3.75 13.22
C SER A 321 -16.69 -3.64 14.31
N VAL A 322 -17.18 -2.42 14.57
CA VAL A 322 -18.31 -2.15 15.47
C VAL A 322 -19.62 -2.41 14.73
N GLU A 323 -20.22 -3.59 14.94
CA GLU A 323 -21.40 -4.06 14.18
C GLU A 323 -22.60 -3.10 14.23
N GLU A 324 -22.91 -2.50 15.38
CA GLU A 324 -24.05 -1.59 15.53
C GLU A 324 -23.89 -0.34 14.66
N ASN A 325 -22.70 0.26 14.68
CA ASN A 325 -22.37 1.41 13.86
C ASN A 325 -22.33 1.03 12.38
N ALA A 326 -21.74 -0.12 12.02
CA ALA A 326 -21.68 -0.61 10.64
C ALA A 326 -23.08 -0.77 10.02
N ASN A 327 -23.98 -1.45 10.74
CA ASN A 327 -25.35 -1.69 10.28
C ASN A 327 -26.12 -0.37 10.11
N LEU A 328 -25.91 0.59 11.00
CA LEU A 328 -26.52 1.90 10.89
C LEU A 328 -25.97 2.69 9.70
N VAL A 329 -24.64 2.71 9.50
CA VAL A 329 -24.01 3.39 8.37
C VAL A 329 -24.49 2.80 7.04
N ILE A 330 -24.52 1.47 6.90
CA ILE A 330 -25.07 0.80 5.72
C ILE A 330 -26.52 1.25 5.47
N ARG A 331 -27.34 1.28 6.53
CA ARG A 331 -28.75 1.69 6.43
C ARG A 331 -28.92 3.16 6.01
N LEU A 332 -28.09 4.06 6.54
CA LEU A 332 -28.12 5.48 6.21
C LEU A 332 -27.69 5.73 4.76
N LEU A 333 -26.64 5.05 4.28
CA LEU A 333 -26.15 5.16 2.91
C LEU A 333 -27.18 4.65 1.88
N ILE A 334 -27.90 3.57 2.18
CA ILE A 334 -28.95 3.06 1.26
C ILE A 334 -30.18 3.96 1.23
N ARG A 335 -30.53 4.59 2.36
CA ARG A 335 -31.63 5.55 2.41
C ARG A 335 -31.35 6.81 1.59
N ARG A 336 -30.08 7.11 1.32
CA ARG A 336 -29.60 8.29 0.59
C ARG A 336 -28.59 7.86 -0.48
N PRO A 337 -29.05 7.34 -1.64
CA PRO A 337 -28.15 6.84 -2.68
C PRO A 337 -27.24 7.93 -3.27
N GLU A 338 -27.53 9.21 -3.01
CA GLU A 338 -26.68 10.35 -3.38
C GLU A 338 -25.28 10.28 -2.71
N CYS A 339 -25.17 9.65 -1.55
CA CYS A 339 -23.91 9.49 -0.83
C CYS A 339 -22.89 8.58 -1.53
N LEU A 340 -23.34 7.74 -2.47
CA LEU A 340 -22.49 6.74 -3.16
C LEU A 340 -21.75 7.34 -4.36
N GLY A 341 -22.03 8.60 -4.70
CA GLY A 341 -21.52 9.27 -5.88
C GLY A 341 -22.27 8.87 -7.17
N PRO A 342 -22.04 9.59 -8.28
CA PRO A 342 -22.80 9.40 -9.51
C PRO A 342 -22.65 8.02 -10.16
N ALA A 343 -21.49 7.35 -10.02
CA ALA A 343 -21.20 6.10 -10.71
C ALA A 343 -21.87 4.86 -10.08
N LEU A 344 -22.11 4.89 -8.77
CA LEU A 344 -22.72 3.80 -8.01
C LEU A 344 -24.21 4.02 -7.70
N ARG A 345 -24.74 5.21 -8.01
CA ARG A 345 -26.19 5.44 -8.03
C ARG A 345 -26.78 4.57 -9.13
N GLY A 346 -27.96 3.96 -8.93
CA GLY A 346 -28.55 2.92 -9.81
C GLY A 346 -28.78 3.27 -11.30
N GLU A 347 -28.34 4.43 -11.77
CA GLU A 347 -28.29 4.86 -13.18
C GLU A 347 -26.84 4.98 -13.73
N GLY A 348 -25.82 4.70 -12.92
CA GLY A 348 -24.41 4.92 -13.22
C GLY A 348 -23.75 3.81 -14.05
N GLU A 349 -22.62 4.14 -14.68
CA GLU A 349 -21.88 3.29 -15.62
C GLU A 349 -21.00 2.20 -14.97
N GLY A 350 -21.05 2.05 -13.63
CA GLY A 350 -20.28 1.08 -12.85
C GLY A 350 -18.98 1.63 -12.27
N LEU A 351 -18.45 0.96 -11.23
CA LEU A 351 -17.28 1.41 -10.46
C LEU A 351 -16.01 1.35 -11.30
N LEU A 352 -15.84 0.26 -12.06
CA LEU A 352 -14.67 0.05 -12.90
C LEU A 352 -14.52 1.19 -13.92
N ARG A 353 -15.62 1.58 -14.56
CA ARG A 353 -15.59 2.63 -15.58
C ARG A 353 -15.20 3.98 -14.99
N ALA A 354 -15.77 4.33 -13.83
CA ALA A 354 -15.45 5.56 -13.12
C ALA A 354 -13.98 5.63 -12.73
N ILE A 355 -13.39 4.52 -12.26
CA ILE A 355 -11.96 4.46 -11.90
C ILE A 355 -11.07 4.60 -13.14
N ILE A 356 -11.42 3.94 -14.25
CA ILE A 356 -10.67 4.08 -15.51
C ILE A 356 -10.71 5.52 -16.02
N ASP A 357 -11.88 6.15 -16.02
CA ASP A 357 -12.04 7.51 -16.53
C ASP A 357 -11.38 8.55 -15.61
N ALA A 358 -11.40 8.34 -14.29
CA ALA A 358 -10.66 9.15 -13.33
C ALA A 358 -9.14 8.99 -13.48
N ASN A 359 -8.63 7.77 -13.73
CA ASN A 359 -7.21 7.55 -14.01
C ASN A 359 -6.77 8.27 -15.29
N LYS A 360 -7.56 8.18 -16.37
CA LYS A 360 -7.30 8.93 -17.60
C LYS A 360 -7.34 10.45 -17.40
N MET A 361 -8.21 10.95 -16.52
CA MET A 361 -8.27 12.37 -16.18
C MET A 361 -6.99 12.81 -15.47
N SER A 362 -6.51 12.05 -14.48
CA SER A 362 -5.25 12.33 -13.79
C SER A 362 -4.03 12.23 -14.73
N GLU A 363 -4.00 11.25 -15.64
CA GLU A 363 -2.96 11.14 -16.68
C GLU A 363 -2.95 12.36 -17.60
N ARG A 364 -4.11 12.83 -18.08
CA ARG A 364 -4.21 14.05 -18.91
C ARG A 364 -3.74 15.30 -18.16
N ILE A 365 -4.03 15.40 -16.86
CA ILE A 365 -3.56 16.51 -16.02
C ILE A 365 -2.04 16.45 -15.87
N ALA A 366 -1.47 15.25 -15.68
CA ALA A 366 -0.03 15.04 -15.60
C ALA A 366 0.69 15.33 -16.93
N ASP A 367 0.12 14.90 -18.06
CA ASP A 367 0.67 15.19 -19.39
C ASP A 367 0.66 16.69 -19.69
N ARG A 368 -0.40 17.41 -19.29
CA ARG A 368 -0.47 18.87 -19.41
C ARG A 368 0.63 19.58 -18.60
N ARG A 369 0.98 19.05 -17.42
CA ARG A 369 2.08 19.57 -16.59
C ARG A 369 3.42 19.41 -17.31
N LYS A 370 3.72 18.22 -17.84
CA LYS A 370 4.96 17.94 -18.57
C LYS A 370 5.16 18.84 -19.80
N VAL A 371 4.10 19.04 -20.58
CA VAL A 371 4.17 19.88 -21.79
C VAL A 371 4.40 21.37 -21.45
N MET A 372 4.00 21.85 -20.27
CA MET A 372 4.31 23.21 -19.83
C MET A 372 5.74 23.37 -19.30
N ASP A 373 6.29 22.36 -18.61
CA ASP A 373 7.70 22.36 -18.19
C ASP A 373 8.67 22.33 -19.38
N GLU A 374 8.28 21.68 -20.48
CA GLU A 374 9.09 21.60 -21.71
C GLU A 374 8.92 22.80 -22.65
N ALA A 375 7.77 23.49 -22.59
CA ALA A 375 7.46 24.61 -23.46
C ALA A 375 7.14 25.87 -22.65
N GLU A 376 8.17 26.65 -22.31
CA GLU A 376 8.01 28.04 -21.87
C GLU A 376 7.15 28.81 -22.90
N GLY A 377 5.85 28.96 -22.62
CA GLY A 377 5.05 30.07 -23.11
C GLY A 377 4.19 29.90 -24.36
N THR A 378 3.79 28.70 -24.78
CA THR A 378 2.76 28.58 -25.86
C THR A 378 1.53 27.79 -25.42
N MET A 379 0.43 28.50 -25.14
CA MET A 379 -0.88 27.92 -24.86
C MET A 379 -1.40 27.14 -26.08
N VAL A 380 -1.42 25.81 -26.00
CA VAL A 380 -2.25 24.98 -26.90
C VAL A 380 -3.57 24.71 -26.19
N PRO A 381 -4.74 25.05 -26.77
CA PRO A 381 -6.03 24.83 -26.13
C PRO A 381 -6.42 23.36 -26.29
N LEU A 382 -5.90 22.50 -25.42
CA LEU A 382 -6.54 21.22 -25.12
C LEU A 382 -7.78 21.55 -24.26
N GLY A 383 -8.97 21.25 -24.80
CA GLY A 383 -10.29 21.65 -24.28
C GLY A 383 -10.71 21.05 -22.94
N PHE A 384 -9.84 21.15 -21.93
CA PHE A 384 -10.09 20.82 -20.54
C PHE A 384 -9.44 21.90 -19.67
N ASP A 385 -10.26 22.72 -19.01
CA ASP A 385 -9.82 23.88 -18.25
C ASP A 385 -9.64 23.47 -16.78
N HIS A 386 -8.43 23.00 -16.46
CA HIS A 386 -8.03 22.69 -15.08
C HIS A 386 -6.87 23.61 -14.70
N PRO A 387 -6.93 24.27 -13.52
CA PRO A 387 -5.85 25.13 -13.06
C PRO A 387 -4.60 24.28 -12.80
N LEU A 388 -3.45 24.78 -13.26
CA LEU A 388 -2.14 24.20 -12.97
C LEU A 388 -1.63 24.83 -11.65
N PRO A 389 -0.78 24.12 -10.88
CA PRO A 389 -0.26 24.66 -9.61
C PRO A 389 0.49 25.96 -9.85
N GLU A 390 0.30 26.96 -8.97
CA GLU A 390 0.98 28.26 -9.10
C GLU A 390 2.46 28.17 -8.68
N SER A 391 2.86 27.12 -7.95
CA SER A 391 4.25 26.78 -7.60
C SER A 391 4.43 25.28 -7.27
N GLU A 392 5.67 24.76 -7.26
CA GLU A 392 5.98 23.37 -6.87
C GLU A 392 5.59 23.03 -5.40
N GLU A 393 5.39 24.04 -4.54
CA GLU A 393 5.07 23.91 -3.12
C GLU A 393 3.60 24.19 -2.80
N ASP A 394 2.73 24.22 -3.81
CA ASP A 394 1.32 24.53 -3.63
C ASP A 394 0.57 23.37 -2.96
N GLU A 395 0.65 23.30 -1.63
CA GLU A 395 0.04 22.25 -0.78
C GLU A 395 -1.50 22.18 -0.89
N ASP A 396 -2.12 23.22 -1.47
CA ASP A 396 -3.55 23.30 -1.72
C ASP A 396 -3.95 22.84 -3.15
N TYR A 397 -3.00 22.41 -3.98
CA TYR A 397 -3.30 21.88 -5.31
C TYR A 397 -4.07 20.55 -5.23
N ILE A 398 -5.14 20.45 -6.03
CA ILE A 398 -5.97 19.25 -6.10
C ILE A 398 -5.94 18.70 -7.52
N ASP A 399 -5.54 17.44 -7.67
CA ASP A 399 -5.82 16.69 -8.89
C ASP A 399 -7.26 16.15 -8.80
N THR A 400 -8.15 16.70 -9.63
CA THR A 400 -9.56 16.30 -9.68
C THR A 400 -9.75 14.82 -10.03
N GLY A 401 -8.90 14.24 -10.89
CA GLY A 401 -8.92 12.81 -11.19
C GLY A 401 -8.52 11.97 -9.98
N ALA A 402 -7.46 12.37 -9.28
CA ALA A 402 -7.02 11.69 -8.06
C ALA A 402 -8.04 11.80 -6.91
N ALA A 403 -8.72 12.95 -6.78
CA ALA A 403 -9.78 13.14 -5.78
C ALA A 403 -10.97 12.20 -6.02
N ILE A 404 -11.41 12.04 -7.27
CA ILE A 404 -12.48 11.08 -7.63
C ILE A 404 -12.06 9.64 -7.31
N LEU A 405 -10.81 9.27 -7.63
CA LEU A 405 -10.27 7.95 -7.29
C LEU A 405 -10.28 7.71 -5.78
N ASN A 406 -9.79 8.67 -5.00
CA ASN A 406 -9.74 8.57 -3.54
C ASN A 406 -11.14 8.47 -2.93
N PHE A 407 -12.11 9.25 -3.42
CA PHE A 407 -13.50 9.16 -2.97
C PHE A 407 -14.06 7.74 -3.12
N TYR A 408 -13.99 7.17 -4.33
CA TYR A 408 -14.52 5.82 -4.57
C TYR A 408 -13.74 4.74 -3.83
N CYS A 409 -12.42 4.86 -3.71
CA CYS A 409 -11.62 3.87 -3.00
C CYS A 409 -11.81 3.93 -1.47
N THR A 410 -11.99 5.12 -0.89
CA THR A 410 -12.34 5.29 0.53
C THR A 410 -13.78 4.83 0.80
N LEU A 411 -14.72 5.03 -0.14
CA LEU A 411 -16.06 4.46 -0.06
C LEU A 411 -16.02 2.93 -0.02
N VAL A 412 -15.23 2.30 -0.90
CA VAL A 412 -15.04 0.84 -0.91
C VAL A 412 -14.34 0.35 0.37
N ASP A 413 -13.35 1.08 0.90
CA ASP A 413 -12.72 0.79 2.20
C ASP A 413 -13.74 0.80 3.34
N LEU A 414 -14.58 1.85 3.42
CA LEU A 414 -15.65 1.97 4.39
C LEU A 414 -16.61 0.78 4.31
N LEU A 415 -17.12 0.49 3.10
CA LEU A 415 -18.04 -0.62 2.89
C LEU A 415 -17.41 -1.98 3.23
N GLY A 416 -16.10 -2.16 2.97
CA GLY A 416 -15.35 -3.37 3.30
C GLY A 416 -15.18 -3.56 4.80
N ARG A 417 -14.99 -2.48 5.55
CA ARG A 417 -14.92 -2.48 7.03
C ARG A 417 -16.29 -2.60 7.69
N CYS A 418 -17.35 -2.14 7.02
CA CYS A 418 -18.74 -2.35 7.45
C CYS A 418 -19.19 -3.81 7.27
N ALA A 419 -18.50 -4.59 6.44
CA ALA A 419 -18.84 -5.99 6.24
C ALA A 419 -18.65 -6.80 7.54
N PRO A 420 -19.58 -7.73 7.86
CA PRO A 420 -19.49 -8.54 9.08
C PRO A 420 -18.30 -9.52 9.02
N ASP A 421 -17.75 -9.86 10.19
CA ASP A 421 -16.66 -10.83 10.29
C ASP A 421 -17.07 -12.22 9.81
N SER A 422 -16.12 -12.95 9.22
CA SER A 422 -16.33 -14.34 8.77
C SER A 422 -16.81 -15.28 9.90
N SER A 423 -16.33 -15.06 11.13
CA SER A 423 -16.76 -15.78 12.33
C SER A 423 -18.24 -15.54 12.67
N VAL A 424 -18.74 -14.33 12.47
CA VAL A 424 -20.14 -13.95 12.74
C VAL A 424 -21.06 -14.47 11.63
N ILE A 425 -20.57 -14.48 10.39
CA ILE A 425 -21.26 -15.13 9.26
C ILE A 425 -21.43 -16.62 9.55
N ALA A 426 -20.40 -17.30 10.08
CA ALA A 426 -20.48 -18.71 10.45
C ALA A 426 -21.54 -19.00 11.54
N GLN A 427 -21.88 -18.00 12.36
CA GLN A 427 -22.97 -18.10 13.36
C GLN A 427 -24.37 -17.93 12.75
N GLY A 428 -24.49 -17.56 11.47
CA GLY A 428 -25.76 -17.51 10.75
C GLY A 428 -26.70 -16.37 11.16
N LYS A 429 -26.19 -15.25 11.68
CA LYS A 429 -27.04 -14.09 12.02
C LYS A 429 -27.69 -13.49 10.76
N ASN A 430 -29.03 -13.45 10.74
CA ASN A 430 -29.81 -12.97 9.59
C ASN A 430 -29.50 -11.51 9.18
N GLU A 431 -29.23 -10.63 10.15
CA GLU A 431 -28.94 -9.22 9.87
C GLU A 431 -27.59 -9.04 9.16
N SER A 432 -26.56 -9.78 9.59
CA SER A 432 -25.24 -9.83 8.95
C SER A 432 -25.30 -10.42 7.53
N LEU A 433 -26.11 -11.47 7.32
CA LEU A 433 -26.32 -12.04 5.98
C LEU A 433 -27.03 -11.06 5.04
N ARG A 434 -28.02 -10.31 5.55
CA ARG A 434 -28.70 -9.27 4.79
C ARG A 434 -27.77 -8.11 4.44
N ALA A 435 -26.96 -7.64 5.39
CA ALA A 435 -25.95 -6.61 5.15
C ALA A 435 -24.94 -7.06 4.08
N ARG A 436 -24.44 -8.30 4.16
CA ARG A 436 -23.53 -8.88 3.17
C ARG A 436 -24.18 -8.98 1.77
N ALA A 437 -25.45 -9.38 1.69
CA ALA A 437 -26.17 -9.44 0.42
C ALA A 437 -26.34 -8.05 -0.22
N ILE A 438 -26.60 -7.02 0.59
CA ILE A 438 -26.64 -5.63 0.12
C ILE A 438 -25.28 -5.20 -0.43
N LEU A 439 -24.19 -5.45 0.30
CA LEU A 439 -22.84 -5.09 -0.14
C LEU A 439 -22.47 -5.76 -1.47
N ARG A 440 -22.86 -7.03 -1.66
CA ARG A 440 -22.69 -7.75 -2.93
C ARG A 440 -23.52 -7.16 -4.08
N SER A 441 -24.68 -6.58 -3.78
CA SER A 441 -25.53 -5.95 -4.80
C SER A 441 -25.03 -4.57 -5.25
N LEU A 442 -24.31 -3.86 -4.37
CA LEU A 442 -23.79 -2.52 -4.66
C LEU A 442 -22.52 -2.54 -5.50
N VAL A 443 -21.61 -3.48 -5.22
CA VAL A 443 -20.33 -3.59 -5.94
C VAL A 443 -20.17 -5.01 -6.48
N PRO A 444 -20.38 -5.22 -7.79
CA PRO A 444 -20.21 -6.52 -8.44
C PRO A 444 -18.78 -7.05 -8.37
N LEU A 445 -18.62 -8.38 -8.45
CA LEU A 445 -17.31 -9.03 -8.42
C LEU A 445 -16.45 -8.68 -9.65
N ASP A 446 -17.07 -8.54 -10.82
CA ASP A 446 -16.37 -8.25 -12.08
C ASP A 446 -15.72 -6.86 -12.06
N ASP A 447 -16.38 -5.87 -11.46
CA ASP A 447 -15.84 -4.53 -11.27
C ASP A 447 -14.58 -4.55 -10.38
N LEU A 448 -14.59 -5.35 -9.30
CA LEU A 448 -13.44 -5.48 -8.41
C LEU A 448 -12.25 -6.13 -9.12
N GLN A 449 -12.49 -7.21 -9.88
CA GLN A 449 -11.45 -7.87 -10.67
C GLN A 449 -10.84 -6.90 -11.68
N GLY A 450 -11.69 -6.15 -12.40
CA GLY A 450 -11.26 -5.14 -13.35
C GLY A 450 -10.37 -4.08 -12.71
N VAL A 451 -10.76 -3.55 -11.53
CA VAL A 451 -9.98 -2.50 -10.84
C VAL A 451 -8.63 -3.04 -10.37
N LEU A 452 -8.59 -4.27 -9.84
CA LEU A 452 -7.35 -4.90 -9.38
C LEU A 452 -6.38 -5.20 -10.53
N SER A 453 -6.92 -5.52 -11.72
CA SER A 453 -6.13 -5.80 -12.94
C SER A 453 -5.46 -4.56 -13.54
N LEU A 454 -5.88 -3.34 -13.15
CA LEU A 454 -5.27 -2.10 -13.63
C LEU A 454 -3.81 -2.02 -13.22
N ARG A 455 -2.92 -1.64 -14.14
CA ARG A 455 -1.50 -1.50 -13.85
C ARG A 455 -1.18 -0.12 -13.30
N PHE A 456 -0.16 -0.05 -12.45
CA PHE A 456 0.38 1.22 -12.01
C PHE A 456 1.14 1.91 -13.14
N THR A 457 0.92 3.20 -13.33
CA THR A 457 1.66 4.04 -14.29
C THR A 457 3.03 4.38 -13.70
N LEU A 458 4.00 3.48 -13.88
CA LEU A 458 5.39 3.69 -13.42
C LEU A 458 6.12 4.59 -14.41
N GLN A 459 6.63 5.73 -13.95
CA GLN A 459 7.52 6.58 -14.74
C GLN A 459 8.97 6.11 -14.55
N HIS A 460 9.58 5.61 -15.62
CA HIS A 460 11.02 5.34 -15.68
C HIS A 460 11.68 6.53 -16.39
N PRO A 461 12.36 7.45 -15.68
CA PRO A 461 13.09 8.52 -16.36
C PRO A 461 14.21 7.91 -17.21
N ALA A 462 14.36 8.40 -18.44
CA ALA A 462 15.44 8.00 -19.33
C ALA A 462 16.80 8.41 -18.74
N ALA A 463 17.88 7.74 -19.18
CA ALA A 463 19.23 8.04 -18.73
C ALA A 463 19.65 9.46 -19.16
N GLY A 464 19.52 10.44 -18.26
CA GLY A 464 19.95 11.83 -18.48
C GLY A 464 18.94 12.92 -18.12
N GLU A 465 17.68 12.59 -17.82
CA GLU A 465 16.68 13.58 -17.39
C GLU A 465 16.72 13.82 -15.87
N GLU A 466 16.48 15.09 -15.46
CA GLU A 466 16.29 15.42 -14.05
C GLU A 466 15.05 14.68 -13.52
N ARG A 467 15.26 13.93 -12.43
CA ARG A 467 14.21 13.09 -11.85
C ARG A 467 13.13 13.99 -11.24
N PRO A 468 11.83 13.71 -11.46
CA PRO A 468 10.77 14.39 -10.73
C PRO A 468 10.98 14.18 -9.23
N LYS A 469 10.84 15.25 -8.43
CA LYS A 469 11.06 15.21 -6.97
C LYS A 469 10.03 14.34 -6.23
N SER A 470 8.88 14.03 -6.83
CA SER A 470 7.89 13.10 -6.29
C SER A 470 7.81 11.83 -7.15
N ASP A 471 8.16 10.68 -6.56
CA ASP A 471 8.04 9.35 -7.18
C ASP A 471 6.59 8.81 -7.20
N MET A 472 5.61 9.57 -6.70
CA MET A 472 4.21 9.12 -6.67
C MET A 472 3.56 9.22 -8.05
N PRO A 473 2.92 8.14 -8.55
CA PRO A 473 2.26 8.16 -9.85
C PRO A 473 1.07 9.11 -9.85
N SER A 474 0.83 9.78 -10.97
CA SER A 474 -0.44 10.45 -11.25
C SER A 474 -1.52 9.38 -11.45
N GLY A 475 -2.49 9.30 -10.53
CA GLY A 475 -3.65 8.41 -10.64
C GLY A 475 -3.73 7.34 -9.56
N LEU A 476 -3.79 6.06 -9.98
CA LEU A 476 -4.07 4.94 -9.07
C LEU A 476 -2.93 4.69 -8.07
N MET A 477 -3.22 4.90 -6.78
CA MET A 477 -2.26 4.67 -5.69
C MET A 477 -2.32 3.22 -5.17
N PRO A 478 -1.21 2.67 -4.62
CA PRO A 478 -1.23 1.35 -3.98
C PRO A 478 -2.27 1.24 -2.84
N GLY A 479 -2.49 2.33 -2.09
CA GLY A 479 -3.53 2.40 -1.06
C GLY A 479 -4.95 2.22 -1.61
N ASN A 480 -5.21 2.66 -2.84
CA ASN A 480 -6.51 2.53 -3.49
C ASN A 480 -6.82 1.06 -3.81
N LYS A 481 -5.84 0.32 -4.33
CA LYS A 481 -5.96 -1.14 -4.51
C LYS A 481 -6.10 -1.87 -3.17
N GLN A 482 -5.41 -1.43 -2.13
CA GLN A 482 -5.51 -2.01 -0.79
C GLN A 482 -6.96 -2.04 -0.28
N SER A 483 -7.69 -0.93 -0.45
CA SER A 483 -9.11 -0.81 -0.08
C SER A 483 -10.00 -1.80 -0.84
N VAL A 484 -9.73 -1.99 -2.14
CA VAL A 484 -10.47 -2.93 -3.01
C VAL A 484 -10.21 -4.39 -2.60
N VAL A 485 -8.96 -4.73 -2.27
CA VAL A 485 -8.60 -6.07 -1.76
C VAL A 485 -9.27 -6.35 -0.42
N LEU A 486 -9.32 -5.37 0.49
CA LEU A 486 -10.01 -5.50 1.77
C LEU A 486 -11.50 -5.82 1.56
N PHE A 487 -12.17 -5.10 0.67
CA PHE A 487 -13.57 -5.33 0.34
C PHE A 487 -13.80 -6.74 -0.25
N LEU A 488 -12.94 -7.16 -1.17
CA LEU A 488 -12.99 -8.49 -1.78
C LEU A 488 -12.87 -9.59 -0.72
N GLU A 489 -11.88 -9.48 0.19
CA GLU A 489 -11.66 -10.47 1.24
C GLU A 489 -12.85 -10.54 2.21
N ARG A 490 -13.36 -9.38 2.65
CA ARG A 490 -14.39 -9.29 3.69
C ARG A 490 -15.79 -9.66 3.19
N VAL A 491 -16.18 -9.20 2.00
CA VAL A 491 -17.56 -9.34 1.49
C VAL A 491 -17.74 -10.62 0.68
N TYR A 492 -16.86 -10.84 -0.29
CA TYR A 492 -16.95 -12.01 -1.17
C TYR A 492 -16.27 -13.20 -0.53
N GLY A 493 -15.02 -13.04 -0.10
CA GLY A 493 -14.13 -14.14 0.21
C GLY A 493 -13.75 -14.91 -1.07
N ILE A 494 -12.64 -15.65 -1.03
CA ILE A 494 -12.23 -16.47 -2.17
C ILE A 494 -12.77 -17.88 -1.95
N GLU A 495 -13.92 -18.16 -2.58
CA GLU A 495 -14.63 -19.45 -2.46
C GLU A 495 -14.16 -20.47 -3.52
N THR A 496 -13.66 -20.01 -4.68
CA THR A 496 -13.25 -20.88 -5.80
C THR A 496 -11.77 -20.77 -6.14
N GLN A 497 -11.16 -21.91 -6.48
CA GLN A 497 -9.74 -22.01 -6.86
C GLN A 497 -9.45 -21.27 -8.19
N GLU A 498 -10.37 -21.29 -9.15
CA GLU A 498 -10.22 -20.58 -10.43
C GLU A 498 -10.15 -19.06 -10.26
N LEU A 499 -11.01 -18.50 -9.39
CA LEU A 499 -11.01 -17.07 -9.07
C LEU A 499 -9.68 -16.66 -8.42
N PHE A 500 -9.17 -17.49 -7.51
CA PHE A 500 -7.88 -17.27 -6.86
C PHE A 500 -6.73 -17.17 -7.87
N PHE A 501 -6.62 -18.13 -8.79
CA PHE A 501 -5.55 -18.14 -9.78
C PHE A 501 -5.69 -17.03 -10.83
N ARG A 502 -6.92 -16.69 -11.23
CA ARG A 502 -7.15 -15.53 -12.12
C ARG A 502 -6.69 -14.22 -11.48
N LEU A 503 -7.03 -14.00 -10.20
CA LEU A 503 -6.56 -12.83 -9.46
C LEU A 503 -5.03 -12.82 -9.27
N LEU A 504 -4.44 -13.99 -9.03
CA LEU A 504 -2.98 -14.12 -8.91
C LEU A 504 -2.28 -13.74 -10.22
N GLU A 505 -2.80 -14.17 -11.37
CA GLU A 505 -2.23 -13.89 -12.68
C GLU A 505 -2.46 -12.46 -13.15
N GLU A 506 -3.69 -11.97 -13.06
CA GLU A 506 -4.09 -10.69 -13.67
C GLU A 506 -3.79 -9.48 -12.77
N ALA A 507 -3.78 -9.63 -11.44
CA ALA A 507 -3.62 -8.52 -10.49
C ALA A 507 -2.35 -8.62 -9.63
N PHE A 508 -2.20 -9.69 -8.84
CA PHE A 508 -1.16 -9.73 -7.81
C PHE A 508 0.25 -9.92 -8.38
N LEU A 509 0.43 -10.76 -9.41
CA LEU A 509 1.76 -10.98 -10.00
C LEU A 509 2.34 -9.72 -10.67
N PRO A 510 1.58 -8.96 -11.48
CA PRO A 510 2.02 -7.65 -11.96
C PRO A 510 2.41 -6.68 -10.84
N ASP A 511 1.63 -6.62 -9.76
CA ASP A 511 1.90 -5.75 -8.61
C ASP A 511 3.21 -6.14 -7.89
N LEU A 512 3.45 -7.45 -7.69
CA LEU A 512 4.69 -7.97 -7.13
C LEU A 512 5.90 -7.67 -8.02
N ARG A 513 5.75 -7.79 -9.34
CA ARG A 513 6.81 -7.44 -10.31
C ARG A 513 7.12 -5.95 -10.25
N ALA A 514 6.11 -5.08 -10.23
CA ALA A 514 6.28 -3.65 -10.08
C ALA A 514 7.08 -3.29 -8.82
N ALA A 515 6.79 -3.94 -7.68
CA ALA A 515 7.54 -3.75 -6.45
C ALA A 515 9.02 -4.15 -6.57
N THR A 516 9.34 -5.21 -7.33
CA THR A 516 10.74 -5.59 -7.58
C THR A 516 11.47 -4.67 -8.56
N MET A 517 10.75 -3.96 -9.44
CA MET A 517 11.35 -3.01 -10.40
C MET A 517 11.68 -1.66 -9.75
N LEU A 518 10.94 -1.26 -8.72
CA LEU A 518 11.15 0.01 -8.01
C LEU A 518 12.40 0.00 -7.10
N ASP A 519 13.05 -1.14 -6.89
CA ASP A 519 14.27 -1.22 -6.09
C ASP A 519 15.48 -0.68 -6.88
N ARG A 520 15.94 0.52 -6.50
CA ARG A 520 16.93 1.37 -7.21
C ARG A 520 18.35 0.82 -7.25
N VAL A 521 18.64 -0.37 -6.71
CA VAL A 521 19.96 -1.02 -6.85
C VAL A 521 20.36 -1.15 -8.33
N TRP A 522 19.39 -1.23 -9.23
CA TRP A 522 19.60 -1.35 -10.68
C TRP A 522 20.45 -0.22 -11.31
N LEU A 523 20.24 1.05 -10.97
CA LEU A 523 20.97 2.16 -11.61
C LEU A 523 22.39 2.33 -11.09
N THR A 524 22.67 1.94 -9.85
CA THR A 524 24.02 2.01 -9.26
C THR A 524 24.96 0.91 -9.76
N CYS A 525 24.41 -0.15 -10.37
CA CYS A 525 25.21 -1.25 -10.92
C CYS A 525 25.77 -0.95 -12.32
N ILE A 526 25.20 0.03 -13.04
CA ILE A 526 25.61 0.41 -14.40
C ILE A 526 26.79 1.40 -14.38
N ASP A 527 26.91 2.22 -13.32
CA ASP A 527 28.06 3.12 -13.14
C ASP A 527 28.45 3.27 -11.65
N PRO A 528 29.56 2.65 -11.21
CA PRO A 528 30.08 2.75 -9.84
C PRO A 528 30.53 4.16 -9.42
N SER A 529 30.58 5.13 -10.36
CA SER A 529 31.07 6.48 -10.11
C SER A 529 29.99 7.48 -9.66
N LEU A 530 28.69 7.11 -9.74
CA LEU A 530 27.59 7.93 -9.25
C LEU A 530 27.56 7.95 -7.71
N PRO A 531 27.35 9.13 -7.08
CA PRO A 531 27.33 9.23 -5.63
C PRO A 531 26.24 8.33 -5.03
N GLN A 532 26.64 7.53 -4.04
CA GLN A 532 25.76 6.81 -3.14
C GLN A 532 24.96 7.81 -2.31
N ASN A 533 23.92 8.41 -2.91
CA ASN A 533 22.92 9.14 -2.15
C ASN A 533 21.99 8.10 -1.49
N ASP A 534 22.47 7.56 -0.37
CA ASP A 534 21.69 6.85 0.64
C ASP A 534 20.71 7.84 1.29
N GLY A 535 19.51 8.05 0.73
CA GLY A 535 18.54 8.87 1.47
C GLY A 535 17.19 9.23 0.84
N TYR A 536 16.97 9.05 -0.47
CA TYR A 536 15.63 9.24 -1.01
C TYR A 536 14.90 7.90 -1.02
N GLU A 537 14.20 7.63 0.08
CA GLU A 537 13.22 6.54 0.13
C GLU A 537 12.12 6.84 -0.90
N SER A 538 11.97 5.98 -1.90
CA SER A 538 10.85 6.13 -2.84
C SER A 538 9.55 5.89 -2.09
N ASP A 539 8.75 6.94 -1.87
CA ASP A 539 7.46 6.87 -1.19
C ASP A 539 6.52 5.84 -1.84
N MET A 540 6.63 5.68 -3.17
CA MET A 540 5.91 4.67 -3.94
C MET A 540 6.35 3.24 -3.58
N ALA A 541 7.65 3.00 -3.44
CA ALA A 541 8.16 1.69 -3.01
C ALA A 541 7.67 1.34 -1.59
N LEU A 542 7.64 2.31 -0.67
CA LEU A 542 7.10 2.11 0.68
C LEU A 542 5.59 1.86 0.69
N ALA A 543 4.83 2.59 -0.14
CA ALA A 543 3.39 2.37 -0.30
C ALA A 543 3.09 0.98 -0.88
N MET A 544 3.86 0.54 -1.88
CA MET A 544 3.74 -0.78 -2.47
C MET A 544 4.06 -1.89 -1.46
N ASN A 545 5.15 -1.75 -0.71
CA ASN A 545 5.52 -2.72 0.33
C ASN A 545 4.47 -2.79 1.45
N ARG A 546 3.81 -1.68 1.79
CA ARG A 546 2.67 -1.67 2.74
C ARG A 546 1.47 -2.43 2.18
N TYR A 547 1.10 -2.19 0.92
CA TYR A 547 0.00 -2.91 0.26
C TYR A 547 0.26 -4.42 0.18
N ILE A 548 1.46 -4.82 -0.27
CA ILE A 548 1.84 -6.24 -0.38
C ILE A 548 1.85 -6.90 1.00
N GLY A 549 2.50 -6.26 1.99
CA GLY A 549 2.66 -6.80 3.34
C GLY A 549 1.35 -6.94 4.11
N ASN A 550 0.45 -5.96 4.00
CA ASN A 550 -0.77 -5.92 4.80
C ASN A 550 -1.96 -6.63 4.16
N SER A 551 -2.01 -6.71 2.82
CA SER A 551 -3.21 -7.19 2.11
C SER A 551 -2.94 -8.41 1.23
N ILE A 552 -1.89 -8.39 0.39
CA ILE A 552 -1.65 -9.51 -0.55
C ILE A 552 -1.11 -10.74 0.20
N LEU A 553 -0.01 -10.61 0.94
CA LEU A 553 0.65 -11.76 1.57
C LEU A 553 -0.27 -12.49 2.57
N PRO A 554 -0.98 -11.79 3.49
CA PRO A 554 -1.88 -12.47 4.42
C PRO A 554 -3.02 -13.22 3.71
N LEU A 555 -3.55 -12.65 2.63
CA LEU A 555 -4.59 -13.29 1.81
C LEU A 555 -4.07 -14.58 1.16
N LEU A 556 -2.88 -14.54 0.56
CA LEU A 556 -2.27 -15.72 -0.07
C LEU A 556 -1.93 -16.82 0.95
N ILE A 557 -1.45 -16.44 2.16
CA ILE A 557 -1.17 -17.39 3.25
C ILE A 557 -2.45 -18.11 3.71
N LYS A 558 -3.53 -17.35 3.91
CA LYS A 558 -4.84 -17.86 4.35
C LYS A 558 -5.40 -18.89 3.38
N HIS A 559 -5.16 -18.71 2.09
CA HIS A 559 -5.63 -19.58 1.01
C HIS A 559 -4.62 -20.66 0.59
N SER A 560 -3.66 -20.99 1.47
CA SER A 560 -2.61 -21.99 1.20
C SER A 560 -3.12 -23.36 0.75
N MET A 561 -4.32 -23.76 1.17
CA MET A 561 -4.93 -25.03 0.76
C MET A 561 -5.16 -25.15 -0.75
N PHE A 562 -5.36 -24.03 -1.46
CA PHE A 562 -5.60 -24.03 -2.91
C PHE A 562 -4.35 -24.35 -3.75
N TYR A 563 -3.17 -24.39 -3.13
CA TYR A 563 -1.92 -24.77 -3.80
C TYR A 563 -1.72 -26.29 -3.91
N ASN A 564 -2.46 -27.07 -3.11
CA ASN A 564 -2.40 -28.53 -3.17
C ASN A 564 -3.13 -28.99 -4.45
N GLU A 565 -2.41 -29.62 -5.38
CA GLU A 565 -2.92 -30.15 -6.67
C GLU A 565 -3.14 -29.15 -7.83
N ALA A 566 -2.36 -28.04 -7.89
CA ALA A 566 -2.46 -27.03 -8.94
C ALA A 566 -1.48 -27.23 -10.13
N ASP A 567 -1.44 -28.44 -10.73
CA ASP A 567 -0.50 -28.75 -11.83
C ASP A 567 -0.71 -27.87 -13.08
N ASN A 568 -1.96 -27.49 -13.36
CA ASN A 568 -2.31 -26.63 -14.49
C ASN A 568 -1.75 -25.20 -14.36
N TYR A 569 -1.45 -24.75 -13.13
CA TYR A 569 -0.94 -23.41 -12.83
C TYR A 569 0.55 -23.43 -12.41
N ALA A 570 1.28 -24.50 -12.75
CA ALA A 570 2.67 -24.69 -12.37
C ALA A 570 3.59 -23.50 -12.76
N ASN A 571 3.43 -22.99 -13.97
CA ASN A 571 4.22 -21.85 -14.47
C ASN A 571 3.90 -20.55 -13.69
N LEU A 572 2.64 -20.35 -13.30
CA LEU A 572 2.20 -19.18 -12.54
C LEU A 572 2.76 -19.23 -11.11
N LEU A 573 2.73 -20.40 -10.48
CA LEU A 573 3.29 -20.61 -9.15
C LEU A 573 4.81 -20.45 -9.14
N ASP A 574 5.50 -20.96 -10.16
CA ASP A 574 6.94 -20.79 -10.36
C ASP A 574 7.31 -19.29 -10.52
N ALA A 575 6.58 -18.56 -11.38
CA ALA A 575 6.77 -17.13 -11.54
C ALA A 575 6.51 -16.34 -10.24
N THR A 576 5.47 -16.72 -9.48
CA THR A 576 5.14 -16.10 -8.19
C THR A 576 6.24 -16.37 -7.16
N LEU A 577 6.72 -17.61 -7.07
CA LEU A 577 7.79 -18.00 -6.15
C LEU A 577 9.08 -17.22 -6.42
N HIS A 578 9.50 -17.14 -7.69
CA HIS A 578 10.71 -16.42 -8.08
C HIS A 578 10.60 -14.90 -7.84
N THR A 579 9.44 -14.30 -8.11
CA THR A 579 9.21 -12.87 -7.88
C THR A 579 9.16 -12.53 -6.40
N VAL A 580 8.48 -13.32 -5.58
CA VAL A 580 8.42 -13.08 -4.12
C VAL A 580 9.76 -13.38 -3.44
N TYR A 581 10.50 -14.39 -3.91
CA TYR A 581 11.86 -14.63 -3.43
C TYR A 581 12.78 -13.44 -3.78
N ARG A 582 12.67 -12.88 -4.99
CA ARG A 582 13.39 -11.64 -5.36
C ARG A 582 12.97 -10.48 -4.45
N LEU A 583 11.68 -10.31 -4.20
CA LEU A 583 11.14 -9.29 -3.30
C LEU A 583 11.76 -9.39 -1.90
N SER A 584 11.98 -10.59 -1.37
CA SER A 584 12.58 -10.78 -0.03
C SER A 584 13.99 -10.18 0.13
N LYS A 585 14.72 -10.02 -1.00
CA LYS A 585 16.05 -9.42 -1.05
C LYS A 585 16.03 -7.89 -1.10
N ASN A 586 14.86 -7.27 -1.29
CA ASN A 586 14.77 -5.81 -1.40
C ASN A 586 15.19 -5.15 -0.08
N ARG A 587 15.99 -4.08 -0.17
CA ARG A 587 16.50 -3.38 1.02
C ARG A 587 15.40 -2.61 1.76
N MET A 588 14.41 -2.11 1.01
CA MET A 588 13.31 -1.24 1.49
C MET A 588 12.22 -1.95 2.30
N LEU A 589 12.39 -3.23 2.66
CA LEU A 589 11.43 -3.99 3.46
C LEU A 589 11.72 -3.87 4.97
N THR A 590 10.69 -3.59 5.75
CA THR A 590 10.77 -3.63 7.22
C THR A 590 10.90 -5.09 7.71
N LYS A 591 11.43 -5.29 8.93
CA LYS A 591 11.57 -6.63 9.53
C LYS A 591 10.25 -7.42 9.53
N GLY A 592 9.14 -6.78 9.93
CA GLY A 592 7.82 -7.40 9.93
C GLY A 592 7.31 -7.77 8.54
N GLN A 593 7.56 -6.94 7.52
CA GLN A 593 7.22 -7.27 6.13
C GLN A 593 8.06 -8.45 5.60
N ARG A 594 9.36 -8.52 5.95
CA ARG A 594 10.22 -9.66 5.58
C ARG A 594 9.75 -10.96 6.25
N GLU A 595 9.30 -10.88 7.50
CA GLU A 595 8.70 -12.03 8.20
C GLU A 595 7.42 -12.49 7.48
N ALA A 596 6.53 -11.57 7.08
CA ALA A 596 5.34 -11.92 6.29
C ALA A 596 5.68 -12.55 4.93
N VAL A 597 6.71 -12.04 4.22
CA VAL A 597 7.21 -12.63 2.97
C VAL A 597 7.77 -14.03 3.23
N SER A 598 8.54 -14.20 4.32
CA SER A 598 9.07 -15.50 4.72
C SER A 598 7.96 -16.50 5.04
N ASP A 599 6.93 -16.08 5.78
CA ASP A 599 5.82 -16.95 6.15
C ASP A 599 4.99 -17.35 4.91
N PHE A 600 4.83 -16.44 3.95
CA PHE A 600 4.21 -16.77 2.65
C PHE A 600 5.05 -17.77 1.84
N LEU A 601 6.36 -17.56 1.69
CA LEU A 601 7.24 -18.49 0.97
C LEU A 601 7.23 -19.88 1.60
N VAL A 602 7.16 -19.95 2.93
CA VAL A 602 7.01 -21.21 3.66
C VAL A 602 5.64 -21.84 3.38
N ALA A 603 4.56 -21.07 3.45
CA ALA A 603 3.22 -21.57 3.16
C ALA A 603 3.12 -22.13 1.73
N LEU A 604 3.67 -21.41 0.74
CA LEU A 604 3.69 -21.83 -0.66
C LEU A 604 4.51 -23.12 -0.86
N THR A 605 5.76 -23.14 -0.39
CA THR A 605 6.64 -24.31 -0.55
C THR A 605 6.16 -25.53 0.23
N SER A 606 5.42 -25.33 1.33
CA SER A 606 4.81 -26.41 2.11
C SER A 606 3.69 -27.16 1.37
N GLN A 607 3.15 -26.59 0.30
CA GLN A 607 2.04 -27.17 -0.48
C GLN A 607 2.47 -27.60 -1.89
N MET A 608 3.58 -27.06 -2.42
CA MET A 608 4.12 -27.43 -3.73
C MET A 608 4.83 -28.79 -3.73
N GLN A 609 4.76 -29.49 -4.87
CA GLN A 609 5.50 -30.73 -5.13
C GLN A 609 7.01 -30.45 -5.26
N PRO A 610 7.90 -31.32 -4.74
CA PRO A 610 9.35 -31.10 -4.77
C PRO A 610 9.95 -30.86 -6.17
N SER A 611 9.41 -31.53 -7.19
CA SER A 611 9.88 -31.42 -8.60
C SER A 611 9.76 -30.01 -9.17
N MET A 612 8.75 -29.24 -8.73
CA MET A 612 8.53 -27.86 -9.16
C MET A 612 9.54 -26.87 -8.55
N LEU A 613 10.24 -27.25 -7.48
CA LEU A 613 11.23 -26.39 -6.82
C LEU A 613 12.63 -26.46 -7.45
N LEU A 614 12.85 -27.28 -8.48
CA LEU A 614 14.18 -27.47 -9.08
C LEU A 614 14.82 -26.14 -9.52
N LYS A 615 14.06 -25.25 -10.18
CA LYS A 615 14.55 -23.94 -10.62
C LYS A 615 14.91 -23.02 -9.45
N LEU A 616 14.12 -23.04 -8.39
CA LEU A 616 14.42 -22.29 -7.17
C LEU A 616 15.66 -22.86 -6.47
N LEU A 617 15.83 -24.18 -6.40
CA LEU A 617 17.02 -24.82 -5.81
C LEU A 617 18.30 -24.42 -6.57
N ARG A 618 18.27 -24.38 -7.90
CA ARG A 618 19.38 -23.85 -8.71
C ARG A 618 19.73 -22.41 -8.30
N LYS A 619 18.73 -21.54 -8.18
CA LYS A 619 18.92 -20.13 -7.77
C LYS A 619 19.46 -20.01 -6.33
N LEU A 620 18.88 -20.74 -5.39
CA LEU A 620 19.30 -20.75 -3.98
C LEU A 620 20.75 -21.24 -3.82
N THR A 621 21.21 -22.18 -4.64
CA THR A 621 22.60 -22.67 -4.60
C THR A 621 23.60 -21.56 -4.90
N VAL A 622 23.26 -20.67 -5.83
CA VAL A 622 24.08 -19.49 -6.17
C VAL A 622 23.99 -18.44 -5.07
N ASP A 623 22.79 -18.12 -4.60
CA ASP A 623 22.56 -17.04 -3.64
C ASP A 623 23.14 -17.33 -2.25
N VAL A 624 23.05 -18.59 -1.81
CA VAL A 624 23.56 -19.03 -0.51
C VAL A 624 25.10 -19.12 -0.49
N SER A 625 25.76 -19.13 -1.65
CA SER A 625 27.22 -19.02 -1.74
C SER A 625 27.76 -17.70 -1.17
N LYS A 626 26.92 -16.66 -1.07
CA LYS A 626 27.24 -15.37 -0.44
C LYS A 626 26.31 -15.12 0.75
N LEU A 627 26.69 -15.60 1.93
CA LEU A 627 25.93 -15.39 3.17
C LEU A 627 25.89 -13.90 3.54
N SER A 628 24.68 -13.37 3.73
CA SER A 628 24.40 -12.00 4.18
C SER A 628 23.19 -12.01 5.12
N GLU A 629 22.87 -10.89 5.78
CA GLU A 629 21.68 -10.78 6.65
C GLU A 629 20.36 -11.19 5.94
N TYR A 630 20.30 -10.95 4.63
CA TYR A 630 19.15 -11.28 3.76
C TYR A 630 19.01 -12.78 3.46
N THR A 631 20.04 -13.60 3.69
CA THR A 631 19.96 -15.07 3.47
C THR A 631 19.20 -15.80 4.58
N THR A 632 18.82 -15.13 5.66
CA THR A 632 18.05 -15.73 6.76
C THR A 632 16.68 -16.26 6.32
N VAL A 633 16.03 -15.63 5.34
CA VAL A 633 14.77 -16.11 4.74
C VAL A 633 15.04 -17.38 3.91
N ALA A 634 16.10 -17.38 3.10
CA ALA A 634 16.50 -18.52 2.29
C ALA A 634 16.86 -19.74 3.15
N LEU A 635 17.59 -19.54 4.25
CA LEU A 635 17.95 -20.60 5.20
C LEU A 635 16.71 -21.20 5.90
N ARG A 636 15.76 -20.36 6.32
CA ARG A 636 14.49 -20.82 6.92
C ARG A 636 13.65 -21.62 5.92
N LEU A 637 13.59 -21.16 4.66
CA LEU A 637 12.90 -21.85 3.57
C LEU A 637 13.51 -23.23 3.29
N LEU A 638 14.83 -23.30 3.14
CA LEU A 638 15.56 -24.54 2.90
C LEU A 638 15.40 -25.54 4.05
N MET A 639 15.54 -25.07 5.30
CA MET A 639 15.34 -25.90 6.49
C MET A 639 13.96 -26.58 6.48
N LEU A 640 12.88 -25.82 6.27
CA LEU A 640 11.52 -26.34 6.28
C LEU A 640 11.21 -27.26 5.09
N HIS A 641 11.77 -26.95 3.92
CA HIS A 641 11.63 -27.79 2.74
C HIS A 641 12.29 -29.16 2.94
N TYR A 642 13.54 -29.20 3.40
CA TYR A 642 14.26 -30.46 3.59
C TYR A 642 13.74 -31.28 4.79
N ASP A 643 13.24 -30.65 5.84
CA ASP A 643 12.60 -31.35 6.96
C ASP A 643 11.32 -32.09 6.50
N ARG A 644 10.48 -31.43 5.68
CA ARG A 644 9.30 -32.06 5.06
C ARG A 644 9.69 -33.14 4.05
N CYS A 645 10.66 -32.84 3.19
CA CYS A 645 11.02 -33.66 2.04
C CYS A 645 12.14 -34.67 2.33
N ALA A 646 12.57 -34.83 3.59
CA ALA A 646 13.67 -35.73 3.96
C ALA A 646 13.46 -37.17 3.44
N LYS A 647 12.22 -37.66 3.44
CA LYS A 647 11.86 -38.99 2.91
C LYS A 647 11.95 -39.09 1.38
N TYR A 648 11.74 -38.00 0.66
CA TYR A 648 11.82 -37.94 -0.81
C TYR A 648 13.28 -37.89 -1.29
N TYR A 649 14.14 -37.16 -0.60
CA TYR A 649 15.57 -37.09 -0.92
C TYR A 649 16.35 -38.33 -0.45
N GLY A 650 15.94 -38.92 0.68
CA GLY A 650 16.62 -40.08 1.28
C GLY A 650 16.22 -41.44 0.72
N SER A 651 15.10 -41.56 -0.01
CA SER A 651 14.66 -42.84 -0.58
C SER A 651 15.26 -43.09 -1.96
N THR A 652 16.10 -44.13 -2.06
CA THR A 652 16.61 -44.66 -3.34
C THR A 652 15.58 -45.52 -4.09
N SER A 653 14.54 -45.97 -3.41
CA SER A 653 13.40 -46.69 -3.95
C SER A 653 12.14 -45.87 -3.71
N GLY A 654 11.49 -45.39 -4.78
CA GLY A 654 10.37 -44.43 -4.78
C GLY A 654 9.10 -44.87 -4.04
N GLN A 655 9.19 -45.14 -2.75
CA GLN A 655 8.08 -45.44 -1.84
C GLN A 655 7.70 -44.18 -1.03
N GLY A 656 7.41 -43.11 -1.76
CA GLY A 656 6.86 -41.87 -1.22
C GLY A 656 5.75 -41.33 -2.14
N PRO A 657 4.82 -40.51 -1.62
CA PRO A 657 3.72 -39.95 -2.40
C PRO A 657 4.17 -39.06 -3.58
N TYR A 658 5.44 -38.62 -3.60
CA TYR A 658 6.01 -37.72 -4.60
C TYR A 658 7.06 -38.37 -5.53
N GLY A 659 7.22 -39.70 -5.51
CA GLY A 659 8.21 -40.41 -6.34
C GLY A 659 9.63 -40.38 -5.77
N ALA A 660 10.63 -40.56 -6.65
CA ALA A 660 12.06 -40.58 -6.30
C ALA A 660 12.76 -39.30 -6.77
N SER A 661 13.73 -38.80 -5.98
CA SER A 661 14.50 -37.59 -6.30
C SER A 661 15.42 -37.76 -7.51
N SER A 662 15.47 -36.71 -8.34
CA SER A 662 16.34 -36.63 -9.52
C SER A 662 17.82 -36.57 -9.11
N ASP A 663 18.71 -37.14 -9.93
CA ASP A 663 20.16 -37.08 -9.71
C ASP A 663 20.69 -35.65 -9.69
N GLU A 664 20.01 -34.74 -10.39
CA GLU A 664 20.32 -33.31 -10.37
C GLU A 664 19.97 -32.66 -9.02
N GLU A 665 18.81 -33.00 -8.44
CA GLU A 665 18.36 -32.45 -7.15
C GLU A 665 19.29 -32.88 -6.02
N LYS A 666 19.73 -34.15 -6.02
CA LYS A 666 20.70 -34.68 -5.06
C LYS A 666 22.05 -33.96 -5.18
N ARG A 667 22.49 -33.67 -6.40
CA ARG A 667 23.73 -32.92 -6.65
C ARG A 667 23.65 -31.50 -6.11
N LEU A 668 22.58 -30.77 -6.43
CA LEU A 668 22.34 -29.40 -5.94
C LEU A 668 22.26 -29.35 -4.41
N THR A 669 21.58 -30.33 -3.80
CA THR A 669 21.49 -30.46 -2.33
C THR A 669 22.86 -30.63 -1.68
N MET A 670 23.75 -31.43 -2.29
CA MET A 670 25.12 -31.61 -1.81
C MET A 670 25.99 -30.36 -2.02
N MET A 671 25.84 -29.66 -3.14
CA MET A 671 26.52 -28.38 -3.37
C MET A 671 26.06 -27.31 -2.35
N LEU A 672 24.76 -27.25 -2.04
CA LEU A 672 24.21 -26.37 -1.00
C LEU A 672 24.84 -26.66 0.37
N PHE A 673 24.93 -27.92 0.77
CA PHE A 673 25.56 -28.31 2.03
C PHE A 673 27.01 -27.82 2.11
N SER A 674 27.81 -28.12 1.09
CA SER A 674 29.23 -27.71 1.03
C SER A 674 29.38 -26.18 0.99
N ASN A 675 28.59 -25.48 0.19
CA ASN A 675 28.66 -24.02 0.08
C ASN A 675 28.25 -23.32 1.39
N ILE A 676 27.18 -23.78 2.06
CA ILE A 676 26.78 -23.23 3.37
C ILE A 676 27.88 -23.46 4.41
N PHE A 677 28.41 -24.68 4.46
CA PHE A 677 29.43 -25.06 5.43
C PHE A 677 30.73 -24.27 5.22
N ASP A 678 31.20 -24.18 3.98
CA ASP A 678 32.40 -23.43 3.62
C ASP A 678 32.22 -21.93 3.90
N SER A 679 31.07 -21.35 3.56
CA SER A 679 30.80 -19.93 3.83
C SER A 679 30.69 -19.63 5.32
N LEU A 680 30.05 -20.48 6.13
CA LEU A 680 29.98 -20.32 7.59
C LEU A 680 31.37 -20.46 8.25
N SER A 681 32.23 -21.33 7.72
CA SER A 681 33.59 -21.52 8.24
C SER A 681 34.49 -20.29 8.06
N ARG A 682 34.16 -19.42 7.10
CA ARG A 682 34.92 -18.21 6.75
C ARG A 682 34.39 -16.93 7.41
N MET A 683 33.26 -16.99 8.10
CA MET A 683 32.59 -15.83 8.70
C MET A 683 32.78 -15.78 10.22
N ASP A 684 32.70 -14.56 10.78
CA ASP A 684 32.66 -14.32 12.22
C ASP A 684 31.31 -14.77 12.82
N TYR A 685 31.31 -15.12 14.11
CA TYR A 685 30.13 -15.64 14.79
C TYR A 685 29.03 -14.60 14.99
N ASP A 686 27.90 -14.77 14.31
CA ASP A 686 26.66 -14.02 14.49
C ASP A 686 25.56 -14.94 15.09
N PRO A 687 25.06 -14.68 16.32
CA PRO A 687 24.05 -15.51 16.98
C PRO A 687 22.77 -15.72 16.17
N GLU A 688 22.29 -14.72 15.42
CA GLU A 688 21.02 -14.84 14.68
C GLU A 688 21.19 -15.67 13.41
N LEU A 689 22.29 -15.47 12.67
CA LEU A 689 22.60 -16.22 11.46
C LEU A 689 22.94 -17.68 11.79
N PHE A 690 23.83 -17.92 12.75
CA PHE A 690 24.22 -19.28 13.16
C PHE A 690 23.03 -20.04 13.77
N GLY A 691 22.16 -19.36 14.53
CA GLY A 691 20.94 -19.94 15.06
C GLY A 691 19.98 -20.48 13.98
N LYS A 692 19.98 -19.89 12.78
CA LYS A 692 19.15 -20.33 11.64
C LYS A 692 19.89 -21.26 10.67
N ALA A 693 21.20 -21.10 10.52
CA ALA A 693 21.98 -21.87 9.56
C ALA A 693 22.28 -23.30 10.02
N LEU A 694 22.52 -23.51 11.33
CA LEU A 694 22.80 -24.86 11.88
C LEU A 694 21.61 -25.82 11.74
N PRO A 695 20.36 -25.43 12.06
CA PRO A 695 19.19 -26.26 11.79
C PRO A 695 19.02 -26.59 10.30
N CYS A 696 19.31 -25.63 9.41
CA CYS A 696 19.26 -25.85 7.96
C CYS A 696 20.29 -26.90 7.50
N LEU A 697 21.55 -26.80 7.96
CA LEU A 697 22.58 -27.81 7.66
C LEU A 697 22.21 -29.20 8.17
N THR A 698 21.61 -29.27 9.37
CA THR A 698 21.16 -30.52 9.96
C THR A 698 20.04 -31.14 9.13
N ALA A 699 19.04 -30.35 8.71
CA ALA A 699 17.95 -30.81 7.86
C ALA A 699 18.43 -31.33 6.50
N ILE A 700 19.37 -30.60 5.86
CA ILE A 700 20.00 -31.03 4.59
C ILE A 700 20.78 -32.34 4.80
N GLY A 701 21.56 -32.44 5.88
CA GLY A 701 22.34 -33.64 6.21
C GLY A 701 21.45 -34.86 6.48
N CYS A 702 20.27 -34.68 7.06
CA CYS A 702 19.29 -35.75 7.27
C CYS A 702 18.55 -36.15 5.97
N ALA A 703 18.47 -35.26 4.98
CA ALA A 703 17.82 -35.52 3.70
C ALA A 703 18.70 -36.29 2.71
N LEU A 704 20.04 -36.17 2.81
CA LEU A 704 21.00 -36.85 1.94
C LEU A 704 21.26 -38.30 2.42
N PRO A 705 21.25 -39.30 1.52
CA PRO A 705 21.72 -40.65 1.86
C PRO A 705 23.21 -40.62 2.26
N PRO A 706 23.64 -41.38 3.28
CA PRO A 706 25.02 -41.40 3.74
C PRO A 706 26.04 -41.87 2.68
N ASP A 707 25.58 -42.54 1.62
CA ASP A 707 26.40 -43.09 0.53
C ASP A 707 26.55 -42.16 -0.69
N TYR A 708 25.89 -40.99 -0.70
CA TYR A 708 25.97 -40.04 -1.82
C TYR A 708 27.26 -39.21 -1.74
N SER A 709 28.17 -39.42 -2.69
CA SER A 709 29.39 -38.61 -2.85
C SER A 709 29.36 -37.89 -4.20
N LEU A 710 29.77 -36.62 -4.21
CA LEU A 710 29.91 -35.82 -5.43
C LEU A 710 30.93 -36.49 -6.37
N SER A 711 30.45 -37.18 -7.40
CA SER A 711 31.32 -37.57 -8.52
C SER A 711 31.66 -36.31 -9.32
N LYS A 712 32.94 -35.96 -9.41
CA LYS A 712 33.44 -34.95 -10.37
C LYS A 712 33.17 -35.44 -11.79
N ASN A 713 32.02 -35.10 -12.34
CA ASN A 713 31.76 -35.26 -13.77
C ASN A 713 32.19 -33.99 -14.50
N TYR A 714 32.66 -34.15 -15.74
CA TYR A 714 33.13 -33.08 -16.64
C TYR A 714 32.13 -31.93 -16.88
N ASP A 715 30.90 -32.02 -16.37
CA ASP A 715 29.90 -30.94 -16.34
C ASP A 715 30.22 -29.81 -15.32
N ASP A 716 31.20 -30.01 -14.43
CA ASP A 716 31.61 -29.03 -13.39
C ASP A 716 32.06 -27.68 -13.97
N GLU A 717 32.52 -27.65 -15.23
CA GLU A 717 32.97 -26.42 -15.89
C GLU A 717 31.80 -25.49 -16.28
N TRP A 718 30.58 -26.01 -16.36
CA TRP A 718 29.38 -25.26 -16.75
C TRP A 718 28.73 -24.52 -15.56
N TYR A 719 28.67 -25.16 -14.39
CA TYR A 719 28.15 -24.54 -13.17
C TYR A 719 29.21 -23.73 -12.39
N GLY A 720 30.50 -24.00 -12.61
CA GLY A 720 31.62 -23.27 -12.00
C GLY A 720 32.13 -22.08 -12.82
N SER A 721 31.86 -22.03 -14.13
CA SER A 721 32.21 -20.86 -14.94
C SER A 721 31.24 -19.72 -14.67
N LYS A 722 31.80 -18.52 -14.55
CA LYS A 722 31.10 -17.23 -14.41
C LYS A 722 30.22 -16.84 -15.62
N ASN A 723 29.69 -17.80 -16.38
CA ASN A 723 28.89 -17.62 -17.59
C ASN A 723 27.38 -17.80 -17.36
N ILE A 724 26.93 -18.05 -16.14
CA ILE A 724 25.59 -17.65 -15.74
C ILE A 724 25.75 -16.24 -15.16
N ALA A 725 25.53 -15.24 -16.01
CA ALA A 725 25.42 -13.85 -15.59
C ALA A 725 24.57 -13.76 -14.31
N GLY A 726 25.02 -12.96 -13.34
CA GLY A 726 24.45 -12.96 -11.99
C GLY A 726 22.91 -12.86 -11.99
N PRO A 727 22.18 -13.77 -11.33
CA PRO A 727 20.72 -13.75 -11.29
C PRO A 727 20.14 -12.69 -10.33
N ASP A 728 20.99 -11.78 -9.85
CA ASP A 728 20.64 -10.59 -9.07
C ASP A 728 20.41 -9.34 -9.95
N GLY A 729 20.50 -9.48 -11.29
CA GLY A 729 20.11 -8.45 -12.27
C GLY A 729 18.87 -8.84 -13.09
N PRO A 730 18.22 -7.88 -13.79
CA PRO A 730 17.38 -8.18 -14.94
C PRO A 730 18.17 -9.01 -15.98
N TYR A 731 17.43 -9.73 -16.81
CA TYR A 731 17.97 -10.60 -17.85
C TYR A 731 18.87 -9.79 -18.79
N ASP A 732 20.18 -10.04 -18.70
CA ASP A 732 21.21 -9.49 -19.58
C ASP A 732 21.54 -10.60 -20.60
N PRO A 733 20.96 -10.56 -21.82
CA PRO A 733 21.23 -11.58 -22.83
C PRO A 733 22.71 -11.50 -23.23
N GLN A 734 23.44 -12.60 -23.07
CA GLN A 734 24.83 -12.72 -23.50
C GLN A 734 24.93 -13.63 -24.73
N PRO A 735 24.55 -13.13 -25.92
CA PRO A 735 24.66 -13.92 -27.12
C PRO A 735 26.12 -14.25 -27.41
N ILE A 736 26.32 -15.39 -28.05
CA ILE A 736 27.64 -15.87 -28.40
C ILE A 736 28.25 -14.93 -29.44
N ASN A 737 29.47 -14.46 -29.21
CA ASN A 737 30.15 -13.54 -30.11
C ASN A 737 30.55 -14.25 -31.41
N THR A 738 29.79 -14.02 -32.49
CA THR A 738 29.98 -14.64 -33.80
C THR A 738 30.90 -13.84 -34.75
N ASN A 739 31.40 -12.67 -34.33
CA ASN A 739 32.19 -11.77 -35.18
C ASN A 739 33.56 -12.33 -35.59
N SER A 740 34.12 -13.27 -34.82
CA SER A 740 35.45 -13.85 -35.06
C SER A 740 35.44 -15.05 -36.01
N VAL A 741 34.27 -15.56 -36.39
CA VAL A 741 34.13 -16.81 -37.16
C VAL A 741 33.76 -16.53 -38.61
N VAL A 742 34.63 -16.94 -39.53
CA VAL A 742 34.40 -16.86 -40.99
C VAL A 742 33.96 -18.23 -41.52
N LEU A 743 32.86 -18.28 -42.25
CA LEU A 743 32.33 -19.53 -42.84
C LEU A 743 33.05 -19.89 -44.13
N ASN A 744 33.40 -21.17 -44.28
CA ASN A 744 33.95 -21.73 -45.53
C ASN A 744 32.90 -21.75 -46.66
N ASN A 745 33.35 -21.84 -47.92
CA ASN A 745 32.48 -21.89 -49.10
C ASN A 745 31.48 -23.06 -49.07
N ASP A 746 31.88 -24.21 -48.52
CA ASP A 746 30.99 -25.38 -48.39
C ASP A 746 29.84 -25.12 -47.40
N LEU A 747 30.12 -24.45 -46.28
CA LEU A 747 29.11 -24.03 -45.31
C LEU A 747 28.18 -22.97 -45.89
N ASN A 748 28.69 -22.04 -46.70
CA ASN A 748 27.85 -21.07 -47.42
C ASN A 748 26.92 -21.76 -48.44
N SER A 749 27.37 -22.85 -49.09
CA SER A 749 26.50 -23.67 -49.94
C SER A 749 25.39 -24.36 -49.14
N ILE A 750 25.71 -24.83 -47.93
CA ILE A 750 24.72 -25.41 -47.00
C ILE A 750 23.71 -24.35 -46.55
N VAL A 751 24.14 -23.14 -46.20
CA VAL A 751 23.25 -22.01 -45.86
C VAL A 751 22.25 -21.74 -47.00
N GLN A 752 22.73 -21.75 -48.25
CA GLN A 752 21.86 -21.54 -49.41
C GLN A 752 20.83 -22.67 -49.58
N LYS A 753 21.25 -23.94 -49.49
CA LYS A 753 20.33 -25.09 -49.61
C LYS A 753 19.34 -25.15 -48.44
N PHE A 754 19.77 -24.79 -47.24
CA PHE A 754 18.92 -24.77 -46.05
C PHE A 754 17.89 -23.65 -46.12
N SER A 755 18.28 -22.46 -46.58
CA SER A 755 17.34 -21.34 -46.77
C SER A 755 16.31 -21.62 -47.88
N GLU A 756 16.69 -22.33 -48.95
CA GLU A 756 15.75 -22.83 -49.97
C GLU A 756 14.76 -23.83 -49.36
N HIS A 757 15.25 -24.83 -48.61
CA HIS A 757 14.40 -25.80 -47.93
C HIS A 757 13.44 -25.15 -46.91
N TYR A 758 13.92 -24.14 -46.17
CA TYR A 758 13.10 -23.39 -45.21
C TYR A 758 12.00 -22.59 -45.92
N HIS A 759 12.31 -21.95 -47.04
CA HIS A 759 11.33 -21.25 -47.87
C HIS A 759 10.28 -22.20 -48.46
N ASP A 760 10.71 -23.35 -48.96
CA ASP A 760 9.84 -24.40 -49.47
C ASP A 760 8.91 -24.98 -48.39
N ALA A 761 9.42 -25.19 -47.17
CA ALA A 761 8.61 -25.64 -46.03
C ALA A 761 7.59 -24.57 -45.58
N TRP A 762 8.00 -23.31 -45.54
CA TRP A 762 7.11 -22.18 -45.25
C TRP A 762 6.00 -22.06 -46.30
N ALA A 763 6.35 -22.15 -47.58
CA ALA A 763 5.42 -22.05 -48.69
C ALA A 763 4.44 -23.23 -48.74
N SER A 764 4.90 -24.47 -48.49
CA SER A 764 4.02 -25.66 -48.39
C SER A 764 2.95 -25.47 -47.32
N ARG A 765 3.34 -25.06 -46.10
CA ARG A 765 2.38 -24.81 -45.00
C ARG A 765 1.39 -23.69 -45.33
N LYS A 766 1.83 -22.67 -46.08
CA LYS A 766 0.93 -21.57 -46.51
C LYS A 766 -0.05 -22.03 -47.60
N LEU A 767 0.41 -22.82 -48.57
CA LEU A 767 -0.43 -23.41 -49.61
C LEU A 767 -1.47 -24.39 -49.02
N GLU A 768 -1.07 -25.21 -48.05
CA GLU A 768 -1.98 -26.10 -47.28
C GLU A 768 -3.08 -25.32 -46.55
N ASN A 769 -2.78 -24.12 -46.06
CA ASN A 769 -3.74 -23.22 -45.42
C ASN A 769 -4.60 -22.41 -46.41
N GLY A 770 -4.47 -22.69 -47.71
CA GLY A 770 -5.24 -22.07 -48.80
C GLY A 770 -4.74 -20.69 -49.23
N TRP A 771 -3.48 -20.35 -48.98
CA TRP A 771 -2.88 -19.11 -49.47
C TRP A 771 -2.47 -19.24 -50.93
N VAL A 772 -2.67 -18.19 -51.72
CA VAL A 772 -2.31 -18.13 -53.14
C VAL A 772 -1.32 -17.00 -53.41
N HIS A 773 -0.58 -17.08 -54.52
CA HIS A 773 0.29 -15.98 -54.93
C HIS A 773 -0.54 -14.73 -55.29
N GLY A 774 -0.11 -13.57 -54.82
CA GLY A 774 -0.65 -12.28 -55.26
C GLY A 774 0.35 -11.15 -55.00
N ASP A 775 0.24 -10.06 -55.76
CA ASP A 775 1.24 -8.98 -55.78
C ASP A 775 1.30 -8.18 -54.47
N GLN A 776 0.22 -8.21 -53.67
CA GLN A 776 0.15 -7.59 -52.35
C GLN A 776 -0.30 -8.60 -51.30
N TRP A 777 0.15 -8.37 -50.07
CA TRP A 777 -0.32 -9.13 -48.92
C TRP A 777 -1.76 -8.72 -48.60
N SER A 778 -2.68 -9.69 -48.61
CA SER A 778 -4.08 -9.48 -48.26
C SER A 778 -4.61 -10.68 -47.49
N ASP A 779 -5.05 -10.45 -46.26
CA ASP A 779 -5.62 -11.49 -45.41
C ASP A 779 -7.04 -11.89 -45.87
N SER A 780 -7.80 -10.95 -46.43
CA SER A 780 -9.15 -11.21 -46.96
C SER A 780 -9.15 -12.05 -48.24
N GLN A 781 -8.13 -11.92 -49.08
CA GLN A 781 -7.96 -12.73 -50.30
C GLN A 781 -6.99 -13.92 -50.11
N LYS A 782 -6.42 -14.07 -48.90
CA LYS A 782 -5.34 -15.02 -48.59
C LYS A 782 -4.21 -15.00 -49.64
N SER A 783 -3.77 -13.80 -50.05
CA SER A 783 -2.72 -13.63 -51.06
C SER A 783 -1.37 -13.27 -50.42
N HIS A 784 -0.28 -13.87 -50.89
CA HIS A 784 1.07 -13.55 -50.41
C HIS A 784 2.09 -13.40 -51.56
N PRO A 785 2.86 -12.28 -51.61
CA PRO A 785 3.83 -12.00 -52.69
C PRO A 785 5.11 -12.84 -52.67
N ARG A 786 5.32 -13.65 -51.62
CA ARG A 786 6.52 -14.48 -51.43
C ARG A 786 6.27 -15.94 -51.83
N LEU A 787 5.04 -16.30 -52.22
CA LEU A 787 4.69 -17.63 -52.74
C LEU A 787 5.16 -17.80 -54.19
N LYS A 788 6.45 -17.59 -54.41
CA LYS A 788 7.15 -17.77 -55.68
C LYS A 788 8.43 -18.57 -55.43
N PRO A 789 9.01 -19.22 -56.45
CA PRO A 789 10.23 -20.00 -56.30
C PRO A 789 11.37 -19.17 -55.67
N TYR A 790 12.19 -19.81 -54.81
CA TYR A 790 13.28 -19.15 -54.09
C TYR A 790 14.22 -18.34 -55.01
N ASN A 791 14.46 -18.82 -56.24
CA ASN A 791 15.30 -18.14 -57.22
C ASN A 791 14.75 -16.78 -57.69
N MET A 792 13.43 -16.58 -57.64
CA MET A 792 12.74 -15.35 -58.04
C MET A 792 12.51 -14.35 -56.89
N LEU A 793 12.98 -14.67 -55.68
CA LEU A 793 13.05 -13.72 -54.58
C LEU A 793 14.14 -12.68 -54.86
N SER A 794 13.92 -11.46 -54.38
CA SER A 794 14.95 -10.42 -54.42
C SER A 794 16.15 -10.80 -53.54
N ASP A 795 17.32 -10.25 -53.83
CA ASP A 795 18.52 -10.54 -53.03
C ASP A 795 18.37 -10.10 -51.58
N TYR A 796 17.62 -9.02 -51.33
CA TYR A 796 17.24 -8.57 -49.99
C TYR A 796 16.40 -9.62 -49.23
N GLU A 797 15.39 -10.21 -49.88
CA GLU A 797 14.55 -11.24 -49.27
C GLU A 797 15.30 -12.56 -49.05
N LYS A 798 16.22 -12.91 -49.96
CA LYS A 798 17.09 -14.09 -49.81
C LYS A 798 18.03 -13.92 -48.62
N GLU A 799 18.61 -12.73 -48.44
CA GLU A 799 19.52 -12.49 -47.31
C GLU A 799 18.78 -12.59 -45.97
N ARG A 800 17.52 -12.15 -45.90
CA ARG A 800 16.68 -12.32 -44.69
C ARG A 800 16.50 -13.79 -44.25
N TYR A 801 16.53 -14.75 -45.19
CA TYR A 801 16.50 -16.18 -44.86
C TYR A 801 17.89 -16.77 -44.59
N LYS A 802 18.94 -16.17 -45.16
CA LYS A 802 20.32 -16.64 -44.98
C LYS A 802 20.92 -16.18 -43.65
N GLU A 803 20.65 -14.95 -43.22
CA GLU A 803 21.23 -14.36 -42.00
C GLU A 803 21.01 -15.22 -40.75
N PRO A 804 19.77 -15.67 -40.39
CA PRO A 804 19.58 -16.48 -39.18
C PRO A 804 20.31 -17.81 -39.21
N VAL A 805 20.39 -18.43 -40.39
CA VAL A 805 21.07 -19.72 -40.61
C VAL A 805 22.59 -19.54 -40.53
N ARG A 806 23.09 -18.44 -41.09
CA ARG A 806 24.50 -18.04 -41.04
C ARG A 806 24.94 -17.80 -39.60
N GLU A 807 24.19 -17.03 -38.84
CA GLU A 807 24.49 -16.74 -37.43
C GLU A 807 24.40 -18.00 -36.56
N SER A 808 23.41 -18.87 -36.77
CA SER A 808 23.32 -20.15 -36.07
C SER A 808 24.51 -21.07 -36.34
N LEU A 809 25.00 -21.13 -37.58
CA LEU A 809 26.19 -21.91 -37.94
C LEU A 809 27.48 -21.31 -37.39
N LYS A 810 27.62 -19.98 -37.38
CA LYS A 810 28.75 -19.32 -36.71
C LYS A 810 28.75 -19.60 -35.20
N ALA A 811 27.57 -19.55 -34.57
CA ALA A 811 27.41 -19.90 -33.16
C ALA A 811 27.86 -21.35 -32.89
N LEU A 812 27.43 -22.31 -33.72
CA LEU A 812 27.87 -23.72 -33.62
C LEU A 812 29.40 -23.86 -33.65
N LEU A 813 30.06 -23.22 -34.62
CA LEU A 813 31.51 -23.26 -34.76
C LEU A 813 32.23 -22.57 -33.58
N SER A 814 31.68 -21.46 -33.08
CA SER A 814 32.25 -20.74 -31.93
C SER A 814 32.15 -21.51 -30.60
N ILE A 815 31.15 -22.40 -30.48
CA ILE A 815 31.00 -23.32 -29.32
C ILE A 815 32.03 -24.47 -29.40
N GLY A 816 32.75 -24.63 -30.52
CA GLY A 816 33.78 -25.65 -30.71
C GLY A 816 33.30 -26.92 -31.41
N TRP A 817 32.13 -26.89 -32.06
CA TRP A 817 31.63 -28.01 -32.85
C TRP A 817 32.21 -28.01 -34.26
N SER A 818 32.62 -29.17 -34.78
CA SER A 818 33.00 -29.34 -36.18
C SER A 818 31.81 -29.84 -37.01
N VAL A 819 31.61 -29.22 -38.17
CA VAL A 819 30.61 -29.68 -39.16
C VAL A 819 31.37 -30.30 -40.32
N GLU A 820 31.32 -31.63 -40.40
CA GLU A 820 31.96 -32.39 -41.48
C GLU A 820 30.89 -32.97 -42.42
N HIS A 821 31.13 -32.85 -43.73
CA HIS A 821 30.26 -33.44 -44.72
C HIS A 821 30.54 -34.94 -44.82
N THR A 822 29.75 -35.76 -44.14
CA THR A 822 29.77 -37.21 -44.32
C THR A 822 28.80 -37.59 -45.44
N GLU A 823 29.31 -38.21 -46.51
CA GLU A 823 28.47 -38.88 -47.50
C GLU A 823 27.92 -40.18 -46.90
N VAL A 824 27.03 -40.07 -45.91
CA VAL A 824 26.27 -41.22 -45.46
C VAL A 824 25.13 -41.39 -46.46
N GLU A 825 25.21 -42.42 -47.29
CA GLU A 825 24.06 -42.95 -48.02
C GLU A 825 22.98 -43.31 -47.00
N ILE A 826 22.01 -42.42 -46.81
CA ILE A 826 20.78 -42.74 -46.08
C ILE A 826 20.17 -43.96 -46.81
N PRO A 827 19.98 -45.12 -46.15
CA PRO A 827 19.45 -46.30 -46.80
C PRO A 827 18.09 -45.96 -47.41
N SER A 828 17.98 -46.14 -48.72
CA SER A 828 16.85 -45.73 -49.56
C SER A 828 15.59 -46.58 -49.38
N ASN A 829 15.27 -47.00 -48.15
CA ASN A 829 14.17 -47.92 -47.87
C ASN A 829 12.79 -47.26 -47.67
N ASN A 830 12.66 -45.95 -47.89
CA ASN A 830 11.36 -45.27 -47.89
C ASN A 830 11.03 -44.67 -49.27
N ARG A 831 10.75 -45.56 -50.21
CA ARG A 831 10.46 -45.25 -51.63
C ARG A 831 9.13 -44.53 -51.90
N ASN A 832 8.50 -43.94 -50.89
CA ASN A 832 7.42 -42.97 -51.08
C ASN A 832 7.89 -41.51 -50.93
N SER A 833 9.15 -41.28 -50.53
CA SER A 833 9.76 -39.94 -50.44
C SER A 833 11.13 -39.91 -51.14
N ALA A 834 11.24 -40.60 -52.28
CA ALA A 834 12.41 -40.49 -53.15
C ALA A 834 12.30 -39.20 -53.96
N ARG A 835 13.30 -38.32 -53.79
CA ARG A 835 13.67 -37.21 -54.68
C ARG A 835 13.01 -37.33 -56.07
N ARG A 836 11.87 -36.66 -56.29
CA ARG A 836 11.67 -36.00 -57.57
C ARG A 836 12.64 -34.82 -57.53
N ALA A 837 13.89 -35.09 -57.88
CA ALA A 837 14.69 -34.07 -58.51
C ALA A 837 13.82 -33.52 -59.63
N SER A 838 13.41 -32.27 -59.49
CA SER A 838 12.89 -31.49 -60.59
C SER A 838 13.97 -31.53 -61.66
N LYS A 839 13.82 -32.44 -62.64
CA LYS A 839 14.35 -32.16 -63.96
C LYS A 839 13.83 -30.76 -64.30
N PRO A 840 14.70 -29.80 -64.63
CA PRO A 840 14.21 -28.53 -65.12
C PRO A 840 13.58 -28.86 -66.48
N ASN A 841 12.25 -28.95 -66.52
CA ASN A 841 11.56 -28.72 -67.78
C ASN A 841 11.80 -27.24 -68.07
N GLN A 842 12.66 -27.00 -69.04
CA GLN A 842 13.26 -25.70 -69.38
C GLN A 842 12.24 -24.61 -69.75
N ASP A 843 10.94 -24.94 -69.81
CA ASP A 843 9.88 -24.03 -70.26
C ASP A 843 8.83 -23.65 -69.20
N ASN A 844 8.88 -24.15 -67.97
CA ASN A 844 7.81 -23.88 -66.96
C ASN A 844 8.28 -23.31 -65.62
N ALA A 845 9.55 -22.92 -65.49
CA ALA A 845 10.08 -22.29 -64.29
C ALA A 845 9.74 -20.79 -64.16
N ALA A 846 8.99 -20.22 -65.12
CA ALA A 846 8.82 -18.77 -65.30
C ALA A 846 7.52 -18.17 -64.74
N SER A 847 6.58 -18.99 -64.22
CA SER A 847 5.27 -18.50 -63.74
C SER A 847 5.15 -18.56 -62.22
N PRO A 848 4.94 -17.41 -61.54
CA PRO A 848 4.63 -17.35 -60.10
C PRO A 848 3.38 -18.15 -59.68
N PHE A 849 2.52 -18.52 -60.62
CA PHE A 849 1.24 -19.17 -60.35
C PHE A 849 1.30 -20.71 -60.24
N ASN A 850 2.45 -21.35 -60.49
CA ASN A 850 2.57 -22.82 -60.50
C ASN A 850 3.64 -23.34 -59.51
N TYR A 851 3.89 -22.60 -58.44
CA TYR A 851 4.84 -22.97 -57.39
C TYR A 851 4.19 -23.92 -56.37
N ASN A 852 4.67 -25.17 -56.32
CA ASN A 852 4.24 -26.18 -55.35
C ASN A 852 5.47 -26.92 -54.79
N PRO A 853 6.05 -26.46 -53.66
CA PRO A 853 7.20 -27.07 -53.04
C PRO A 853 6.83 -28.34 -52.28
N HIS A 854 7.74 -29.33 -52.30
CA HIS A 854 7.65 -30.55 -51.49
C HIS A 854 8.87 -30.63 -50.57
N PRO A 855 8.79 -30.06 -49.35
CA PRO A 855 9.88 -30.13 -48.39
C PRO A 855 10.13 -31.56 -47.92
N VAL A 856 11.34 -31.83 -47.42
CA VAL A 856 11.69 -33.15 -46.86
C VAL A 856 10.98 -33.32 -45.52
N ASP A 857 10.38 -34.49 -45.30
CA ASP A 857 9.72 -34.81 -44.05
C ASP A 857 10.74 -35.09 -42.93
N MET A 858 10.75 -34.22 -41.93
CA MET A 858 11.70 -34.26 -40.79
C MET A 858 11.08 -34.90 -39.53
N THR A 859 9.80 -35.33 -39.55
CA THR A 859 9.11 -35.81 -38.33
C THR A 859 9.62 -37.17 -37.84
N ASN A 860 10.31 -37.94 -38.70
CA ASN A 860 10.79 -39.28 -38.38
C ASN A 860 12.25 -39.31 -37.89
N LEU A 861 12.85 -38.15 -37.59
CA LEU A 861 14.25 -38.03 -37.21
C LEU A 861 14.40 -37.94 -35.68
N THR A 862 15.03 -38.96 -35.08
CA THR A 862 15.33 -38.99 -33.63
C THR A 862 16.76 -38.53 -33.37
N LEU A 863 16.94 -37.52 -32.54
CA LEU A 863 18.26 -36.98 -32.17
C LEU A 863 18.89 -37.77 -31.00
N SER A 864 20.22 -37.83 -30.95
CA SER A 864 20.94 -38.33 -29.78
C SER A 864 20.88 -37.30 -28.63
N ARG A 865 21.15 -37.74 -27.39
CA ARG A 865 21.16 -36.86 -26.20
C ARG A 865 22.15 -35.70 -26.33
N GLU A 866 23.31 -35.93 -26.95
CA GLU A 866 24.32 -34.89 -27.21
C GLU A 866 23.82 -33.84 -28.23
N MET A 867 23.13 -34.29 -29.29
CA MET A 867 22.52 -33.39 -30.28
C MET A 867 21.32 -32.61 -29.71
N GLN A 868 20.58 -33.20 -28.78
CA GLN A 868 19.48 -32.53 -28.10
C GLN A 868 19.98 -31.40 -27.19
N ASN A 869 21.03 -31.65 -26.40
CA ASN A 869 21.68 -30.60 -25.60
C ASN A 869 22.24 -29.47 -26.47
N MET A 870 22.80 -29.80 -27.64
CA MET A 870 23.24 -28.80 -28.62
C MET A 870 22.08 -27.95 -29.14
N ALA A 871 20.94 -28.57 -29.46
CA ALA A 871 19.75 -27.88 -29.93
C ALA A 871 19.18 -26.92 -28.88
N GLU A 872 19.18 -27.32 -27.61
CA GLU A 872 18.79 -26.45 -26.50
C GLU A 872 19.70 -25.21 -26.40
N ARG A 873 21.03 -25.39 -26.49
CA ARG A 873 21.97 -24.27 -26.46
C ARG A 873 21.82 -23.31 -27.64
N LEU A 874 21.49 -23.82 -28.83
CA LEU A 874 21.19 -22.97 -29.98
C LEU A 874 19.88 -22.21 -29.82
N ALA A 875 18.87 -22.83 -29.19
CA ALA A 875 17.60 -22.19 -28.89
C ALA A 875 17.78 -21.08 -27.84
N GLU A 876 18.58 -21.31 -26.80
CA GLU A 876 18.96 -20.28 -25.81
C GLU A 876 19.67 -19.11 -26.49
N ASN A 877 20.69 -19.36 -27.30
CA ASN A 877 21.40 -18.29 -28.02
C ASN A 877 20.48 -17.51 -28.98
N ALA A 878 19.55 -18.18 -29.65
CA ALA A 878 18.56 -17.51 -30.50
C ALA A 878 17.59 -16.64 -29.68
N HIS A 879 17.23 -17.09 -28.48
CA HIS A 879 16.42 -16.32 -27.52
C HIS A 879 17.18 -15.09 -27.01
N ASP A 880 18.46 -15.23 -26.66
CA ASP A 880 19.31 -14.12 -26.22
C ASP A 880 19.47 -13.04 -27.31
N ILE A 881 19.73 -13.44 -28.55
CA ILE A 881 19.83 -12.51 -29.69
C ILE A 881 18.51 -11.75 -29.89
N CYS A 882 17.38 -12.45 -29.80
CA CYS A 882 16.06 -11.82 -29.91
C CYS A 882 15.81 -10.83 -28.77
N GLY A 883 16.18 -11.21 -27.54
CA GLY A 883 16.09 -10.33 -26.36
C GLY A 883 16.90 -9.05 -26.54
N GLN A 884 18.13 -9.17 -27.05
CA GLN A 884 18.99 -8.02 -27.33
C GLN A 884 18.42 -7.12 -28.45
N GLU A 885 17.83 -7.70 -29.51
CA GLU A 885 17.17 -6.93 -30.56
C GLU A 885 15.94 -6.17 -30.04
N GLU A 886 15.14 -6.79 -29.16
CA GLU A 886 13.97 -6.13 -28.56
C GLU A 886 14.39 -5.00 -27.60
N GLU A 887 15.43 -5.22 -26.80
CA GLU A 887 15.99 -4.19 -25.92
C GLU A 887 16.55 -3.01 -26.72
N GLY A 888 17.28 -3.28 -27.82
CA GLY A 888 17.80 -2.27 -28.74
C GLY A 888 16.70 -1.50 -29.48
N ARG A 889 15.60 -2.17 -29.88
CA ARG A 889 14.44 -1.48 -30.50
C ARG A 889 13.70 -0.61 -29.51
N ALA A 890 13.59 -1.04 -28.25
CA ALA A 890 13.04 -0.20 -27.20
C ALA A 890 13.90 1.07 -27.09
N SER A 891 15.23 0.96 -27.00
CA SER A 891 16.12 2.14 -26.86
C SER A 891 16.08 3.14 -28.04
N HIS A 892 15.60 2.73 -29.22
CA HIS A 892 15.44 3.61 -30.39
C HIS A 892 14.03 4.19 -30.58
N LEU A 893 13.04 3.69 -29.83
CA LEU A 893 11.65 4.17 -29.84
C LEU A 893 11.33 5.11 -28.66
N TRP A 894 12.32 5.40 -27.82
CA TRP A 894 12.25 6.37 -26.72
C TRP A 894 13.17 7.54 -26.99
#